data_AF-Q4CW01-F1
#
_entry.id   AF-Q4CW01-F1
#
_cell.length_a   1.000
_cell.length_b   1.000
_cell.length_c   1.000
_cell.angle_alpha   90.00
_cell.angle_beta   90.00
_cell.angle_gamma   90.00
#
_symmetry.space_group_name_H-M   'P 1'
#
loop_
_entity.id
_entity.type
_entity.pdbx_description
1 polymer ?
#
loop_
_entity_poly.entity_id
_entity_poly.type
_entity_poly.pdbx_seq_one_letter_code
_entity_poly.pdbx_strand_id
1 'polypeptide(L)'
;MAVAVTAEAPDSDKVFHDTVFMEKNKHISDQWVRIAELYPDGISQPLLPAEFSREQFGQGNHYECFMLTALSTLVRFPSVIQNCFVSKHVRRDGRYTFQFFRGREWVKVEIDDQIPLEGDGELYIRSPTGYWWPLLLEKAYAKFYTGYENLEGCTLQETYHDLTGNPVLNIPIDAKLAKAAGADVTEGHYWLDLALKIQSGQFVASVLTKDMETESMGIQREQQYGVLEIFSMTGTSSVNDIVIHLHNPFEDEEFIYTGPLNSKDSQWTPKLRAKYGVDDERSLFLPLSTFMKIINSMQLCYVSTIDGDATYFDDEWKGETAGGNPTCVTWRKNPLYSVRNTGKKSLRLVVMIKQEDQRRFITSVGKLKYLHCDAIVVQNTSANAIPTHIVTGNNHKPICKSLFLNSREVANAITVPPNSLCYLVPSCMSKGSESKFTIALYRMVGEEYSSLTIKKLSVPEMDWDHPTEGHVELEQKEKDRVDFYVDQETDVHILMHQEKPYSSATGGDAMAQDYMGMYLYDDADRKIGGVHAATNFRETGIVYHLPRSGRYALSVTCPRAKGKVPALITIVASYSANSRLVEAPEDAGMFEDEDDDIDEGEESAARNNPIDYMPINMPPSKITELPDSTTPFEDKRFMVDNKIITNDPWIHIGDLYPEGKTLPLLPDKLSRDQFEQGEHFECCCLTAFATLVDHHPDVLRNVFVTKEVRKDGRYTFQFHRYGQWVKVEIDDRIPLTKQQALFCRSPTRHWWPLLLEKACAKFYTLYQNLEGCTLQELYYDFTGCPVMNIPTDLKLAKSAMYSVDDPEFWLDLNEDLKNCAYGATARSGIGSNLGIQEDQTYGILSVISTRNSVSPELSDLLVMIYNPFVEAVYTGPMNNEDIRWTPELRSMHSPEQRDTIYMPVGMFLETFSSIEKVLIRGVALPGWHFNSEWGEGTNGGNPTLVTWRENPLYVVRNNSEEPLQIMAMIGQPDQRHKLHLLPQQELDYIQCGLVLSQCTSSSHLATYLVTGNNHRIVHKGLFIDSRESANLVTVPPNSLCYLVPSAMFREKSKFLLSYWYQKPADEKQMKLVRLNVDVARHLPAIEHLELRSREKDRVDFLVDVPTDIHILLQQEKPFRSSNGGDAMAEDFIGIYLYDGEDKRIQGVTSATNYREMGIVHHLPASGRYALCATCPRGNGVVPCKVEVVGVESA
;
A
#
# COMPACT_ATOMS: atom_id res chain seq x y z
N MET A 1 -37.62 -15.01 5.17
CA MET A 1 -38.66 -15.98 4.77
C MET A 1 -37.98 -16.97 3.84
N ALA A 2 -37.98 -18.27 4.17
CA ALA A 2 -37.61 -19.28 3.17
C ALA A 2 -38.70 -19.24 2.10
N VAL A 3 -38.39 -18.66 0.93
CA VAL A 3 -39.28 -18.70 -0.22
C VAL A 3 -39.50 -20.19 -0.50
N ALA A 4 -40.75 -20.62 -0.34
CA ALA A 4 -41.13 -21.99 -0.66
C ALA A 4 -40.61 -22.29 -2.06
N VAL A 5 -39.74 -23.30 -2.17
CA VAL A 5 -39.41 -23.88 -3.46
C VAL A 5 -40.74 -24.39 -4.01
N THR A 6 -41.43 -23.57 -4.80
CA THR A 6 -42.53 -24.01 -5.62
C THR A 6 -41.92 -25.06 -6.54
N ALA A 7 -42.13 -26.32 -6.20
CA ALA A 7 -41.71 -27.43 -7.03
C ALA A 7 -42.26 -27.17 -8.45
N GLU A 8 -41.43 -27.43 -9.45
CA GLU A 8 -41.85 -27.35 -10.86
C GLU A 8 -43.14 -28.17 -11.04
N ALA A 9 -44.12 -27.61 -11.75
CA ALA A 9 -45.35 -28.34 -12.02
C ALA A 9 -45.03 -29.64 -12.77
N PRO A 10 -45.65 -30.79 -12.43
CA PRO A 10 -45.39 -32.04 -13.15
C PRO A 10 -45.74 -31.90 -14.63
N ASP A 11 -44.97 -32.53 -15.52
CA ASP A 11 -45.27 -32.58 -16.95
C ASP A 11 -46.62 -33.28 -17.19
N SER A 12 -47.39 -32.78 -18.15
CA SER A 12 -48.74 -33.27 -18.45
C SER A 12 -49.02 -33.27 -19.95
N ASP A 13 -50.09 -33.94 -20.36
CA ASP A 13 -50.55 -33.92 -21.76
C ASP A 13 -51.43 -32.69 -22.08
N LYS A 14 -51.65 -31.79 -21.11
CA LYS A 14 -52.43 -30.57 -21.29
C LYS A 14 -51.50 -29.41 -21.60
N VAL A 15 -51.53 -28.94 -22.84
CA VAL A 15 -50.76 -27.77 -23.28
C VAL A 15 -51.00 -26.57 -22.34
N PHE A 16 -49.92 -26.05 -21.78
CA PHE A 16 -49.90 -24.84 -21.00
C PHE A 16 -49.97 -23.63 -21.92
N HIS A 17 -50.78 -22.65 -21.55
CA HIS A 17 -50.90 -21.40 -22.28
C HIS A 17 -50.64 -20.25 -21.32
N ASP A 18 -49.65 -19.44 -21.64
CA ASP A 18 -49.25 -18.27 -20.88
C ASP A 18 -50.11 -17.06 -21.24
N THR A 19 -51.42 -17.17 -20.96
CA THR A 19 -52.43 -16.23 -21.46
C THR A 19 -52.16 -14.77 -21.11
N VAL A 20 -51.56 -14.49 -19.95
CA VAL A 20 -51.23 -13.12 -19.52
C VAL A 20 -50.07 -12.54 -20.33
N PHE A 21 -49.02 -13.32 -20.58
CA PHE A 21 -47.89 -12.86 -21.40
C PHE A 21 -48.34 -12.69 -22.85
N MET A 22 -49.08 -13.67 -23.39
CA MET A 22 -49.58 -13.64 -24.77
C MET A 22 -50.51 -12.44 -25.01
N GLU A 23 -51.45 -12.16 -24.11
CA GLU A 23 -52.36 -11.01 -24.27
C GLU A 23 -51.61 -9.66 -24.28
N LYS A 24 -50.54 -9.54 -23.47
CA LYS A 24 -49.70 -8.34 -23.41
C LYS A 24 -48.77 -8.17 -24.60
N ASN A 25 -48.42 -9.25 -25.29
CA ASN A 25 -47.43 -9.26 -26.36
C ASN A 25 -48.04 -9.56 -27.74
N LYS A 26 -49.37 -9.63 -27.85
CA LYS A 26 -50.08 -9.96 -29.10
C LYS A 26 -49.78 -9.02 -30.27
N HIS A 27 -49.34 -7.79 -29.99
CA HIS A 27 -49.00 -6.79 -31.00
C HIS A 27 -47.59 -6.98 -31.59
N ILE A 28 -46.74 -7.80 -30.97
CA ILE A 28 -45.37 -8.06 -31.44
C ILE A 28 -45.37 -8.94 -32.69
N SER A 29 -46.32 -9.86 -32.79
CA SER A 29 -46.43 -10.75 -33.94
C SER A 29 -47.87 -11.22 -34.11
N ASP A 30 -48.34 -11.22 -35.35
CA ASP A 30 -49.62 -11.81 -35.74
C ASP A 30 -49.59 -13.36 -35.71
N GLN A 31 -48.41 -13.97 -35.60
CA GLN A 31 -48.20 -15.41 -35.66
C GLN A 31 -47.30 -15.93 -34.53
N TRP A 32 -47.93 -16.67 -33.61
CA TRP A 32 -47.25 -17.40 -32.54
C TRP A 32 -47.46 -18.89 -32.73
N VAL A 33 -46.38 -19.65 -32.85
CA VAL A 33 -46.43 -21.09 -33.10
C VAL A 33 -45.67 -21.85 -32.02
N ARG A 34 -46.04 -23.09 -31.74
CA ARG A 34 -45.27 -23.91 -30.80
C ARG A 34 -43.87 -24.17 -31.34
N ILE A 35 -42.86 -24.15 -30.48
CA ILE A 35 -41.46 -24.42 -30.86
C ILE A 35 -41.28 -25.79 -31.54
N ALA A 36 -42.11 -26.76 -31.18
CA ALA A 36 -42.13 -28.09 -31.80
C ALA A 36 -42.65 -28.11 -33.25
N GLU A 37 -43.39 -27.08 -33.68
CA GLU A 37 -43.82 -26.92 -35.08
C GLU A 37 -42.71 -26.31 -35.93
N LEU A 38 -41.88 -25.43 -35.34
CA LEU A 38 -40.70 -24.84 -35.98
C LEU A 38 -39.53 -25.82 -36.06
N TYR A 39 -39.26 -26.52 -34.96
CA TYR A 39 -38.11 -27.41 -34.78
C TYR A 39 -38.59 -28.79 -34.30
N PRO A 40 -39.26 -29.58 -35.16
CA PRO A 40 -39.85 -30.87 -34.77
C PRO A 40 -38.82 -31.88 -34.25
N ASP A 41 -37.60 -31.86 -34.79
CA ASP A 41 -36.52 -32.74 -34.36
C ASP A 41 -36.09 -32.48 -32.90
N GLY A 42 -36.27 -31.25 -32.41
CA GLY A 42 -35.91 -30.87 -31.05
C GLY A 42 -36.72 -31.59 -29.95
N ILE A 43 -37.87 -32.18 -30.28
CA ILE A 43 -38.62 -33.07 -29.37
C ILE A 43 -37.75 -34.25 -28.93
N SER A 44 -36.89 -34.74 -29.83
CA SER A 44 -36.01 -35.89 -29.61
C SER A 44 -34.64 -35.52 -29.06
N GLN A 45 -34.32 -34.23 -29.01
CA GLN A 45 -33.05 -33.72 -28.48
C GLN A 45 -33.15 -33.43 -26.98
N PRO A 46 -32.03 -33.51 -26.23
CA PRO A 46 -32.03 -33.01 -24.86
C PRO A 46 -32.27 -31.49 -24.89
N LEU A 47 -33.10 -30.99 -23.96
CA LEU A 47 -33.41 -29.56 -23.85
C LEU A 47 -32.13 -28.72 -23.75
N LEU A 48 -31.19 -29.18 -22.92
CA LEU A 48 -29.86 -28.57 -22.78
C LEU A 48 -28.83 -29.50 -23.42
N PRO A 49 -28.00 -29.00 -24.36
CA PRO A 49 -26.97 -29.80 -25.01
C PRO A 49 -25.87 -30.19 -24.02
N ALA A 50 -25.09 -31.23 -24.36
CA ALA A 50 -23.92 -31.62 -23.59
C ALA A 50 -22.81 -30.55 -23.64
N GLU A 51 -22.70 -29.87 -24.79
CA GLU A 51 -21.78 -28.75 -25.02
C GLU A 51 -22.56 -27.58 -25.58
N PHE A 52 -22.48 -26.42 -24.92
CA PHE A 52 -23.05 -25.18 -25.41
C PHE A 52 -22.09 -24.55 -26.41
N SER A 53 -22.60 -24.07 -27.54
CA SER A 53 -21.77 -23.49 -28.58
C SER A 53 -22.46 -22.33 -29.31
N ARG A 54 -21.68 -21.45 -29.93
CA ARG A 54 -22.18 -20.23 -30.60
C ARG A 54 -22.94 -20.53 -31.88
N GLU A 55 -22.72 -21.69 -32.50
CA GLU A 55 -23.45 -22.11 -33.71
C GLU A 55 -24.90 -22.51 -33.37
N GLN A 56 -25.25 -22.67 -32.09
CA GLN A 56 -26.57 -23.09 -31.66
C GLN A 56 -27.63 -21.98 -31.70
N PHE A 57 -27.21 -20.73 -31.86
CA PHE A 57 -28.08 -19.56 -31.91
C PHE A 57 -27.61 -18.56 -32.97
N GLY A 58 -28.53 -17.75 -33.47
CA GLY A 58 -28.27 -16.65 -34.38
C GLY A 58 -29.35 -15.57 -34.30
N GLN A 59 -29.11 -14.45 -34.97
CA GLN A 59 -30.08 -13.35 -35.08
C GLN A 59 -31.25 -13.76 -36.00
N GLY A 60 -32.48 -13.49 -35.56
CA GLY A 60 -33.69 -13.54 -36.40
C GLY A 60 -34.04 -12.14 -36.93
N ASN A 61 -35.31 -11.91 -37.29
CA ASN A 61 -35.70 -10.74 -38.10
C ASN A 61 -35.65 -9.38 -37.34
N HIS A 62 -35.63 -9.39 -36.00
CA HIS A 62 -35.54 -8.20 -35.16
C HIS A 62 -34.10 -7.96 -34.70
N TYR A 63 -33.54 -6.78 -34.97
CA TYR A 63 -32.11 -6.47 -34.78
C TYR A 63 -31.71 -6.07 -33.33
N GLU A 64 -32.22 -6.75 -32.32
CA GLU A 64 -31.76 -6.58 -30.92
C GLU A 64 -30.86 -7.75 -30.52
N CYS A 65 -29.53 -7.53 -30.52
CA CYS A 65 -28.56 -8.62 -30.42
C CYS A 65 -27.97 -8.84 -29.03
N PHE A 66 -28.42 -8.12 -27.99
CA PHE A 66 -27.80 -8.17 -26.66
C PHE A 66 -27.84 -9.60 -26.07
N MET A 67 -28.96 -10.33 -26.18
CA MET A 67 -29.07 -11.68 -25.63
C MET A 67 -28.08 -12.65 -26.31
N LEU A 68 -28.00 -12.63 -27.65
CA LEU A 68 -27.00 -13.41 -28.41
C LEU A 68 -25.58 -13.09 -27.94
N THR A 69 -25.31 -11.80 -27.74
CA THR A 69 -24.01 -11.31 -27.28
C THR A 69 -23.68 -11.85 -25.89
N ALA A 70 -24.62 -11.78 -24.94
CA ALA A 70 -24.46 -12.36 -23.60
C ALA A 70 -24.15 -13.87 -23.70
N LEU A 71 -24.96 -14.62 -24.43
CA LEU A 71 -24.83 -16.06 -24.60
C LEU A 71 -23.50 -16.43 -25.27
N SER A 72 -23.04 -15.68 -26.27
CA SER A 72 -21.78 -15.92 -26.98
C SER A 72 -20.54 -15.99 -26.07
N THR A 73 -20.61 -15.32 -24.93
CA THR A 73 -19.55 -15.33 -23.90
C THR A 73 -19.84 -16.36 -22.80
N LEU A 74 -21.12 -16.54 -22.44
CA LEU A 74 -21.56 -17.44 -21.37
C LEU A 74 -21.56 -18.92 -21.75
N VAL A 75 -21.54 -19.29 -23.05
CA VAL A 75 -21.42 -20.71 -23.47
C VAL A 75 -20.16 -21.38 -22.93
N ARG A 76 -19.11 -20.61 -22.61
CA ARG A 76 -17.89 -21.09 -21.93
C ARG A 76 -18.14 -21.51 -20.47
N PHE A 77 -19.29 -21.15 -19.90
CA PHE A 77 -19.70 -21.45 -18.54
C PHE A 77 -21.06 -22.16 -18.51
N PRO A 78 -21.13 -23.44 -18.92
CA PRO A 78 -22.37 -24.22 -18.99
C PRO A 78 -23.20 -24.18 -17.70
N SER A 79 -22.55 -24.12 -16.54
CA SER A 79 -23.21 -24.05 -15.23
C SER A 79 -24.09 -22.81 -15.06
N VAL A 80 -23.72 -21.67 -15.66
CA VAL A 80 -24.51 -20.43 -15.60
C VAL A 80 -25.80 -20.62 -16.38
N ILE A 81 -25.69 -21.03 -17.66
CA ILE A 81 -26.87 -21.26 -18.51
C ILE A 81 -27.76 -22.34 -17.90
N GLN A 82 -27.18 -23.46 -17.46
CA GLN A 82 -27.93 -24.52 -16.79
C GLN A 82 -28.63 -24.04 -15.52
N ASN A 83 -28.05 -23.11 -14.76
CA ASN A 83 -28.68 -22.56 -13.56
C ASN A 83 -29.93 -21.71 -13.89
N CYS A 84 -30.00 -21.07 -15.06
CA CYS A 84 -31.19 -20.35 -15.50
C CYS A 84 -32.38 -21.27 -15.81
N PHE A 85 -32.14 -22.53 -16.14
CA PHE A 85 -33.20 -23.50 -16.44
C PHE A 85 -33.59 -24.27 -15.18
N VAL A 86 -34.82 -24.10 -14.68
CA VAL A 86 -35.37 -24.99 -13.65
C VAL A 86 -35.86 -26.28 -14.31
N SER A 87 -36.59 -26.17 -15.42
CA SER A 87 -36.96 -27.29 -16.29
C SER A 87 -35.73 -27.84 -17.00
N LYS A 88 -35.40 -29.12 -16.77
CA LYS A 88 -34.20 -29.76 -17.34
C LYS A 88 -34.46 -30.63 -18.58
N HIS A 89 -35.73 -30.88 -18.90
CA HIS A 89 -36.13 -31.79 -19.96
C HIS A 89 -37.20 -31.15 -20.85
N VAL A 90 -37.28 -31.62 -22.09
CA VAL A 90 -38.38 -31.30 -23.00
C VAL A 90 -39.69 -31.74 -22.37
N ARG A 91 -40.72 -30.89 -22.43
CA ARG A 91 -42.02 -31.11 -21.80
C ARG A 91 -43.15 -31.21 -22.80
N ARG A 92 -44.08 -32.13 -22.58
CA ARG A 92 -45.23 -32.37 -23.46
C ARG A 92 -46.26 -31.25 -23.36
N ASP A 93 -46.41 -30.69 -22.17
CA ASP A 93 -47.28 -29.53 -21.93
C ASP A 93 -46.71 -28.21 -22.45
N GLY A 94 -45.44 -28.16 -22.87
CA GLY A 94 -44.78 -26.93 -23.31
C GLY A 94 -44.54 -25.90 -22.19
N ARG A 95 -44.71 -26.27 -20.91
CA ARG A 95 -44.53 -25.37 -19.76
C ARG A 95 -43.09 -25.40 -19.26
N TYR A 96 -42.32 -24.35 -19.48
CA TYR A 96 -40.94 -24.30 -19.00
C TYR A 96 -40.76 -23.30 -17.86
N THR A 97 -40.06 -23.69 -16.80
CA THR A 97 -39.69 -22.84 -15.69
C THR A 97 -38.22 -22.46 -15.78
N PHE A 98 -37.96 -21.17 -15.66
CA PHE A 98 -36.65 -20.53 -15.63
C PHE A 98 -36.46 -19.79 -14.32
N GLN A 99 -35.24 -19.35 -14.05
CA GLN A 99 -34.95 -18.42 -12.98
C GLN A 99 -33.88 -17.41 -13.38
N PHE A 100 -34.05 -16.17 -12.92
CA PHE A 100 -33.12 -15.05 -13.13
C PHE A 100 -32.89 -14.34 -11.80
N PHE A 101 -31.71 -13.79 -11.61
CA PHE A 101 -31.37 -13.09 -10.38
C PHE A 101 -31.95 -11.67 -10.39
N ARG A 102 -32.70 -11.31 -9.34
CA ARG A 102 -33.20 -9.94 -9.14
C ARG A 102 -33.07 -9.56 -7.68
N GLY A 103 -32.50 -8.39 -7.41
CA GLY A 103 -32.33 -7.90 -6.05
C GLY A 103 -31.36 -8.78 -5.26
N ARG A 104 -31.86 -9.81 -4.57
CA ARG A 104 -31.08 -10.73 -3.74
C ARG A 104 -31.40 -12.20 -3.97
N GLU A 105 -32.30 -12.52 -4.90
CA GLU A 105 -32.83 -13.87 -5.05
C GLU A 105 -33.03 -14.27 -6.51
N TRP A 106 -33.08 -15.58 -6.72
CA TRP A 106 -33.46 -16.19 -7.99
C TRP A 106 -34.99 -16.18 -8.13
N VAL A 107 -35.49 -15.35 -9.05
CA VAL A 107 -36.91 -15.18 -9.35
C VAL A 107 -37.30 -16.16 -10.45
N LYS A 108 -38.29 -17.02 -10.16
CA LYS A 108 -38.80 -17.99 -11.13
C LYS A 108 -39.74 -17.36 -12.16
N VAL A 109 -39.63 -17.81 -13.40
CA VAL A 109 -40.48 -17.39 -14.52
C VAL A 109 -40.97 -18.64 -15.26
N GLU A 110 -42.28 -18.76 -15.44
CA GLU A 110 -42.87 -19.88 -16.20
C GLU A 110 -43.37 -19.38 -17.55
N ILE A 111 -43.02 -20.04 -18.66
CA ILE A 111 -43.48 -19.69 -20.01
C ILE A 111 -44.14 -20.90 -20.68
N ASP A 112 -44.99 -20.65 -21.68
CA ASP A 112 -45.31 -21.67 -22.69
C ASP A 112 -44.23 -21.70 -23.79
N ASP A 113 -44.35 -22.62 -24.73
CA ASP A 113 -43.37 -22.85 -25.79
C ASP A 113 -43.73 -22.18 -27.13
N GLN A 114 -44.63 -21.19 -27.13
CA GLN A 114 -45.00 -20.44 -28.34
C GLN A 114 -43.98 -19.37 -28.70
N ILE A 115 -43.43 -19.39 -29.92
CA ILE A 115 -42.41 -18.46 -30.40
C ILE A 115 -43.03 -17.47 -31.40
N PRO A 116 -42.73 -16.15 -31.29
CA PRO A 116 -43.22 -15.15 -32.23
C PRO A 116 -42.46 -15.21 -33.56
N LEU A 117 -43.19 -15.13 -34.67
CA LEU A 117 -42.65 -15.11 -36.03
C LEU A 117 -42.91 -13.80 -36.74
N GLU A 118 -42.08 -13.47 -37.72
CA GLU A 118 -42.36 -12.44 -38.72
C GLU A 118 -42.15 -13.04 -40.12
N GLY A 119 -43.24 -13.17 -40.87
CA GLY A 119 -43.23 -13.96 -42.11
C GLY A 119 -42.91 -15.43 -41.82
N ASP A 120 -41.90 -15.97 -42.49
CA ASP A 120 -41.49 -17.38 -42.38
C ASP A 120 -40.36 -17.63 -41.35
N GLY A 121 -39.89 -16.60 -40.63
CA GLY A 121 -38.73 -16.68 -39.73
C GLY A 121 -39.02 -16.27 -38.29
N GLU A 122 -38.15 -16.68 -37.36
CA GLU A 122 -38.21 -16.23 -35.97
C GLU A 122 -37.96 -14.73 -35.86
N LEU A 123 -38.77 -14.06 -35.03
CA LEU A 123 -38.61 -12.63 -34.84
C LEU A 123 -37.34 -12.28 -34.04
N TYR A 124 -36.98 -13.04 -33.00
CA TYR A 124 -35.82 -12.76 -32.14
C TYR A 124 -34.71 -13.80 -32.34
N ILE A 125 -34.28 -14.56 -31.33
CA ILE A 125 -33.27 -15.61 -31.54
C ILE A 125 -33.81 -16.75 -32.39
N ARG A 126 -33.01 -17.20 -33.36
CA ARG A 126 -33.20 -18.47 -34.09
C ARG A 126 -32.21 -19.53 -33.61
N SER A 127 -32.50 -20.81 -33.83
CA SER A 127 -31.55 -21.90 -33.56
C SER A 127 -31.13 -22.63 -34.83
N PRO A 128 -29.96 -22.30 -35.43
CA PRO A 128 -29.45 -22.97 -36.63
C PRO A 128 -29.27 -24.49 -36.46
N THR A 129 -29.02 -24.96 -35.23
CA THR A 129 -28.84 -26.39 -34.92
C THR A 129 -30.13 -27.09 -34.48
N GLY A 130 -31.24 -26.37 -34.35
CA GLY A 130 -32.54 -26.89 -33.90
C GLY A 130 -32.68 -27.15 -32.40
N TYR A 131 -31.72 -26.68 -31.58
CA TYR A 131 -31.82 -26.77 -30.12
C TYR A 131 -32.77 -25.70 -29.60
N TRP A 132 -33.70 -26.09 -28.72
CA TRP A 132 -34.75 -25.18 -28.25
C TRP A 132 -34.32 -24.17 -27.18
N TRP A 133 -33.22 -24.44 -26.49
CA TRP A 133 -32.81 -23.67 -25.31
C TRP A 133 -32.62 -22.17 -25.54
N PRO A 134 -32.03 -21.68 -26.66
CA PRO A 134 -31.80 -20.24 -26.83
C PRO A 134 -33.11 -19.47 -26.93
N LEU A 135 -34.07 -19.99 -27.71
CA LEU A 135 -35.38 -19.37 -27.93
C LEU A 135 -36.21 -19.34 -26.63
N LEU A 136 -36.21 -20.45 -25.89
CA LEU A 136 -36.94 -20.53 -24.62
C LEU A 136 -36.32 -19.62 -23.55
N LEU A 137 -34.99 -19.50 -23.51
CA LEU A 137 -34.30 -18.64 -22.55
C LEU A 137 -34.59 -17.15 -22.81
N GLU A 138 -34.49 -16.71 -24.07
CA GLU A 138 -34.81 -15.32 -24.42
C GLU A 138 -36.27 -14.99 -24.13
N LYS A 139 -37.20 -15.89 -24.48
CA LYS A 139 -38.61 -15.71 -24.14
C LYS A 139 -38.86 -15.62 -22.64
N ALA A 140 -38.21 -16.47 -21.86
CA ALA A 140 -38.31 -16.41 -20.40
C ALA A 140 -37.76 -15.09 -19.85
N TYR A 141 -36.70 -14.56 -20.46
CA TYR A 141 -36.12 -13.27 -20.10
C TYR A 141 -37.03 -12.09 -20.52
N ALA A 142 -37.66 -12.15 -21.69
CA ALA A 142 -38.71 -11.22 -22.10
C ALA A 142 -39.86 -11.21 -21.08
N LYS A 143 -40.32 -12.40 -20.65
CA LYS A 143 -41.35 -12.50 -19.61
C LYS A 143 -40.88 -11.99 -18.24
N PHE A 144 -39.62 -12.21 -17.88
CA PHE A 144 -39.02 -11.67 -16.66
C PHE A 144 -39.14 -10.13 -16.60
N TYR A 145 -39.09 -9.46 -17.75
CA TYR A 145 -39.37 -8.04 -17.93
C TYR A 145 -40.76 -7.72 -18.49
N THR A 146 -41.70 -8.66 -18.43
CA THR A 146 -43.11 -8.53 -18.81
C THR A 146 -43.43 -8.35 -20.30
N GLY A 147 -42.45 -8.40 -21.19
CA GLY A 147 -42.63 -8.37 -22.65
C GLY A 147 -41.32 -8.23 -23.41
N TYR A 148 -41.33 -8.53 -24.72
CA TYR A 148 -40.13 -8.41 -25.56
C TYR A 148 -39.73 -6.95 -25.81
N GLU A 149 -40.69 -6.05 -25.97
CA GLU A 149 -40.44 -4.60 -26.10
C GLU A 149 -39.65 -4.01 -24.92
N ASN A 150 -39.77 -4.61 -23.73
CA ASN A 150 -39.03 -4.17 -22.56
C ASN A 150 -37.57 -4.66 -22.54
N LEU A 151 -37.16 -5.48 -23.51
CA LEU A 151 -35.77 -5.85 -23.73
C LEU A 151 -34.98 -4.76 -24.47
N GLU A 152 -35.67 -3.83 -25.14
CA GLU A 152 -35.04 -2.70 -25.81
C GLU A 152 -34.22 -1.86 -24.81
N GLY A 153 -32.96 -1.60 -25.16
CA GLY A 153 -32.00 -0.88 -24.30
C GLY A 153 -31.55 -1.65 -23.06
N CYS A 154 -31.73 -2.98 -22.99
CA CYS A 154 -31.09 -3.82 -21.98
C CYS A 154 -29.57 -3.78 -22.15
N THR A 155 -28.86 -3.53 -21.05
CA THR A 155 -27.39 -3.53 -21.05
C THR A 155 -26.86 -4.91 -20.67
N LEU A 156 -25.69 -5.30 -21.19
CA LEU A 156 -25.02 -6.53 -20.78
C LEU A 156 -24.53 -6.49 -19.34
N GLN A 157 -24.40 -5.29 -18.77
CA GLN A 157 -24.23 -5.14 -17.33
C GLN A 157 -25.42 -5.71 -16.55
N GLU A 158 -26.65 -5.39 -16.95
CA GLU A 158 -27.87 -5.94 -16.35
C GLU A 158 -28.03 -7.41 -16.69
N THR A 159 -27.88 -7.79 -17.97
CA THR A 159 -28.09 -9.16 -18.44
C THR A 159 -27.11 -10.15 -17.81
N TYR A 160 -25.82 -9.82 -17.74
CA TYR A 160 -24.87 -10.68 -17.02
C TYR A 160 -25.23 -10.82 -15.55
N HIS A 161 -25.63 -9.73 -14.88
CA HIS A 161 -26.05 -9.79 -13.49
C HIS A 161 -27.29 -10.67 -13.29
N ASP A 162 -28.30 -10.55 -14.16
CA ASP A 162 -29.53 -11.33 -14.07
C ASP A 162 -29.29 -12.83 -14.33
N LEU A 163 -28.35 -13.18 -15.22
CA LEU A 163 -28.04 -14.57 -15.55
C LEU A 163 -27.12 -15.23 -14.53
N THR A 164 -26.26 -14.46 -13.84
CA THR A 164 -25.21 -15.01 -12.96
C THR A 164 -25.45 -14.76 -11.46
N GLY A 165 -26.12 -13.67 -11.10
CA GLY A 165 -26.16 -13.12 -9.74
C GLY A 165 -24.87 -12.42 -9.29
N ASN A 166 -23.86 -12.38 -10.15
CA ASN A 166 -22.53 -11.87 -9.85
C ASN A 166 -22.40 -10.39 -10.21
N PRO A 167 -21.44 -9.66 -9.61
CA PRO A 167 -21.19 -8.28 -9.95
C PRO A 167 -20.54 -8.11 -11.31
N VAL A 168 -20.89 -7.01 -11.98
CA VAL A 168 -20.39 -6.64 -13.30
C VAL A 168 -19.74 -5.26 -13.21
N LEU A 169 -18.44 -5.20 -13.42
CA LEU A 169 -17.70 -3.93 -13.48
C LEU A 169 -17.99 -3.25 -14.83
N ASN A 170 -18.04 -1.93 -14.86
CA ASN A 170 -18.10 -1.16 -16.10
C ASN A 170 -16.85 -0.27 -16.21
N ILE A 171 -15.96 -0.64 -17.12
CA ILE A 171 -14.67 0.00 -17.35
C ILE A 171 -14.77 0.91 -18.58
N PRO A 172 -14.67 2.24 -18.44
CA PRO A 172 -14.63 3.13 -19.59
C PRO A 172 -13.30 2.98 -20.33
N ILE A 173 -13.30 3.25 -21.62
CA ILE A 173 -12.10 3.18 -22.46
C ILE A 173 -11.37 4.54 -22.54
N ASP A 174 -12.03 5.64 -22.14
CA ASP A 174 -11.33 6.92 -21.95
C ASP A 174 -10.23 6.77 -20.90
N ALA A 175 -8.99 7.09 -21.26
CA ALA A 175 -7.82 6.83 -20.43
C ALA A 175 -7.91 7.46 -19.02
N LYS A 176 -8.49 8.67 -18.91
CA LYS A 176 -8.60 9.36 -17.61
C LYS A 176 -9.65 8.68 -16.74
N LEU A 177 -10.81 8.36 -17.31
CA LEU A 177 -11.88 7.67 -16.60
C LEU A 177 -11.50 6.22 -16.25
N ALA A 178 -10.80 5.53 -17.14
CA ALA A 178 -10.32 4.17 -16.92
C ALA A 178 -9.36 4.13 -15.74
N LYS A 179 -8.38 5.05 -15.72
CA LYS A 179 -7.44 5.18 -14.62
C LYS A 179 -8.15 5.50 -13.30
N ALA A 180 -9.20 6.32 -13.33
CA ALA A 180 -10.04 6.58 -12.16
C ALA A 180 -10.80 5.34 -11.66
N ALA A 181 -11.18 4.43 -12.56
CA ALA A 181 -11.76 3.12 -12.25
C ALA A 181 -10.71 2.02 -11.94
N GLY A 182 -9.42 2.37 -11.85
CA GLY A 182 -8.34 1.44 -11.54
C GLY A 182 -7.91 0.56 -12.72
N ALA A 183 -8.16 0.99 -13.96
CA ALA A 183 -7.76 0.30 -15.19
C ALA A 183 -6.82 1.18 -16.03
N ASP A 184 -5.62 0.70 -16.34
CA ASP A 184 -4.67 1.40 -17.21
C ASP A 184 -4.80 0.91 -18.66
N VAL A 185 -5.88 1.33 -19.32
CA VAL A 185 -6.21 0.90 -20.69
C VAL A 185 -5.20 1.37 -21.74
N THR A 186 -4.31 2.30 -21.40
CA THR A 186 -3.25 2.79 -22.31
C THR A 186 -2.03 1.86 -22.36
N GLU A 187 -1.89 0.96 -21.39
CA GLU A 187 -0.76 0.05 -21.28
C GLU A 187 -1.13 -1.33 -21.81
N GLY A 188 -0.35 -1.87 -22.75
CA GLY A 188 -0.65 -3.20 -23.31
C GLY A 188 -0.58 -4.33 -22.27
N HIS A 189 0.19 -4.16 -21.19
CA HIS A 189 0.23 -5.12 -20.08
C HIS A 189 -1.14 -5.31 -19.40
N TYR A 190 -1.94 -4.25 -19.27
CA TYR A 190 -3.30 -4.33 -18.71
C TYR A 190 -4.17 -5.28 -19.54
N TRP A 191 -4.10 -5.19 -20.87
CA TRP A 191 -4.88 -6.00 -21.79
C TRP A 191 -4.45 -7.46 -21.79
N LEU A 192 -3.15 -7.74 -21.68
CA LEU A 192 -2.64 -9.11 -21.56
C LEU A 192 -3.01 -9.75 -20.21
N ASP A 193 -2.98 -9.00 -19.11
CA ASP A 193 -3.47 -9.47 -17.82
C ASP A 193 -4.98 -9.74 -17.85
N LEU A 194 -5.76 -8.86 -18.49
CA LEU A 194 -7.19 -9.09 -18.73
C LEU A 194 -7.44 -10.31 -19.61
N ALA A 195 -6.62 -10.53 -20.65
CA ALA A 195 -6.69 -11.72 -21.50
C ALA A 195 -6.57 -13.00 -20.68
N LEU A 196 -5.54 -13.08 -19.82
CA LEU A 196 -5.33 -14.22 -18.92
C LEU A 196 -6.51 -14.41 -17.95
N LYS A 197 -7.12 -13.33 -17.47
CA LYS A 197 -8.30 -13.39 -16.58
C LYS A 197 -9.56 -13.89 -17.29
N ILE A 198 -9.79 -13.48 -18.55
CA ILE A 198 -10.88 -13.99 -19.39
C ILE A 198 -10.63 -15.45 -19.77
N GLN A 199 -9.39 -15.82 -20.09
CA GLN A 199 -9.01 -17.17 -20.47
C GLN A 199 -9.16 -18.15 -19.29
N SER A 200 -8.66 -17.77 -18.11
CA SER A 200 -8.80 -18.56 -16.87
C SER A 200 -10.21 -18.59 -16.29
N GLY A 201 -11.13 -17.82 -16.87
CA GLY A 201 -12.54 -17.81 -16.51
C GLY A 201 -12.87 -17.02 -15.25
N GLN A 202 -12.06 -16.01 -14.91
CA GLN A 202 -12.37 -15.06 -13.86
C GLN A 202 -13.49 -14.11 -14.29
N PHE A 203 -13.50 -13.74 -15.57
CA PHE A 203 -14.49 -12.85 -16.17
C PHE A 203 -15.11 -13.42 -17.45
N VAL A 204 -16.37 -13.06 -17.69
CA VAL A 204 -16.88 -12.83 -19.06
C VAL A 204 -16.90 -11.34 -19.35
N ALA A 205 -16.73 -10.97 -20.61
CA ALA A 205 -16.53 -9.58 -21.01
C ALA A 205 -17.37 -9.22 -22.23
N SER A 206 -17.88 -8.00 -22.24
CA SER A 206 -18.53 -7.37 -23.39
C SER A 206 -18.12 -5.92 -23.52
N VAL A 207 -18.41 -5.30 -24.66
CA VAL A 207 -18.07 -3.92 -24.96
C VAL A 207 -19.24 -3.19 -25.60
N LEU A 208 -19.31 -1.88 -25.38
CA LEU A 208 -20.29 -0.98 -25.96
C LEU A 208 -19.60 -0.01 -26.93
N THR A 209 -20.03 0.06 -28.17
CA THR A 209 -19.51 1.02 -29.15
C THR A 209 -20.01 2.44 -28.84
N LYS A 210 -19.24 3.46 -29.24
CA LYS A 210 -19.61 4.88 -29.12
C LYS A 210 -20.73 5.24 -30.10
N ASP A 211 -21.43 6.34 -29.81
CA ASP A 211 -22.27 7.04 -30.79
C ASP A 211 -21.37 7.77 -31.81
N MET A 212 -20.89 7.03 -32.79
CA MET A 212 -20.10 7.56 -33.91
C MET A 212 -20.27 6.69 -35.15
N GLU A 213 -20.08 7.29 -36.32
CA GLU A 213 -20.24 6.63 -37.61
C GLU A 213 -19.15 5.54 -37.79
N THR A 214 -19.54 4.28 -37.61
CA THR A 214 -18.68 3.08 -37.71
C THR A 214 -19.26 2.04 -38.67
N GLU A 215 -20.45 2.31 -39.21
CA GLU A 215 -21.19 1.46 -40.13
C GLU A 215 -20.43 1.28 -41.45
N SER A 216 -19.62 2.27 -41.83
CA SER A 216 -18.71 2.19 -42.99
C SER A 216 -17.72 1.01 -42.94
N MET A 217 -17.44 0.47 -41.75
CA MET A 217 -16.60 -0.70 -41.59
C MET A 217 -17.36 -1.95 -41.11
N GLY A 218 -18.70 -1.92 -41.06
CA GLY A 218 -19.54 -3.05 -40.62
C GLY A 218 -19.75 -3.16 -39.10
N ILE A 219 -19.39 -2.12 -38.33
CA ILE A 219 -19.66 -2.08 -36.88
C ILE A 219 -20.81 -1.12 -36.60
N GLN A 220 -21.77 -1.56 -35.77
CA GLN A 220 -22.92 -0.76 -35.40
C GLN A 220 -22.57 0.17 -34.23
N ARG A 221 -23.03 1.43 -34.31
CA ARG A 221 -22.90 2.42 -33.22
C ARG A 221 -23.85 2.10 -32.07
N GLU A 222 -23.45 2.50 -30.85
CA GLU A 222 -24.21 2.26 -29.61
C GLU A 222 -24.64 0.79 -29.38
N GLN A 223 -23.90 -0.16 -29.95
CA GLN A 223 -24.21 -1.58 -29.92
C GLN A 223 -23.22 -2.38 -29.05
N GLN A 224 -23.70 -3.51 -28.54
CA GLN A 224 -22.94 -4.37 -27.63
C GLN A 224 -22.36 -5.58 -28.35
N TYR A 225 -21.08 -5.88 -28.08
CA TYR A 225 -20.34 -7.01 -28.65
C TYR A 225 -19.66 -7.81 -27.55
N GLY A 226 -19.61 -9.14 -27.71
CA GLY A 226 -19.05 -10.06 -26.72
C GLY A 226 -17.56 -10.21 -26.95
N VAL A 227 -16.73 -10.03 -25.92
CA VAL A 227 -15.28 -10.25 -26.04
C VAL A 227 -15.01 -11.73 -25.86
N LEU A 228 -14.50 -12.37 -26.91
CA LEU A 228 -14.20 -13.80 -26.93
C LEU A 228 -12.78 -14.06 -26.44
N GLU A 229 -11.83 -13.28 -26.94
CA GLU A 229 -10.40 -13.40 -26.63
C GLU A 229 -9.71 -12.05 -26.81
N ILE A 230 -8.62 -11.86 -26.08
CA ILE A 230 -7.66 -10.77 -26.27
C ILE A 230 -6.31 -11.43 -26.43
N PHE A 231 -5.56 -11.07 -27.46
CA PHE A 231 -4.27 -11.70 -27.71
C PHE A 231 -3.32 -10.72 -28.39
N SER A 232 -2.06 -11.09 -28.41
CA SER A 232 -1.02 -10.35 -29.13
C SER A 232 -0.61 -11.13 -30.38
N MET A 233 -0.51 -10.46 -31.52
CA MET A 233 -0.26 -11.10 -32.83
C MET A 233 1.15 -11.67 -32.93
N THR A 234 2.13 -10.92 -32.43
CA THR A 234 3.54 -11.37 -32.32
C THR A 234 3.93 -11.66 -30.88
N GLY A 235 3.00 -11.51 -29.95
CA GLY A 235 3.22 -11.74 -28.53
C GLY A 235 3.80 -10.52 -27.80
N THR A 236 3.94 -9.36 -28.46
CA THR A 236 4.40 -8.10 -27.87
C THR A 236 3.36 -7.55 -26.88
N SER A 237 3.74 -6.77 -25.86
CA SER A 237 2.78 -5.91 -25.11
C SER A 237 2.62 -4.54 -25.77
N SER A 238 3.13 -4.37 -26.99
CA SER A 238 2.89 -3.15 -27.75
C SER A 238 1.40 -3.03 -28.02
N VAL A 239 0.83 -1.86 -27.73
CA VAL A 239 -0.59 -1.56 -27.99
C VAL A 239 -0.97 -1.83 -29.45
N ASN A 240 -0.04 -1.68 -30.39
CA ASN A 240 -0.30 -1.90 -31.81
C ASN A 240 -0.33 -3.39 -32.22
N ASP A 241 0.17 -4.28 -31.37
CA ASP A 241 0.23 -5.73 -31.61
C ASP A 241 -0.93 -6.49 -30.96
N ILE A 242 -1.64 -5.82 -30.04
CA ILE A 242 -2.78 -6.39 -29.33
C ILE A 242 -4.03 -6.33 -30.21
N VAL A 243 -4.73 -7.46 -30.28
CA VAL A 243 -5.95 -7.66 -31.03
C VAL A 243 -7.06 -8.12 -30.09
N ILE A 244 -8.24 -7.53 -30.27
CA ILE A 244 -9.46 -7.88 -29.54
C ILE A 244 -10.36 -8.69 -30.48
N HIS A 245 -10.68 -9.92 -30.08
CA HIS A 245 -11.60 -10.80 -30.79
C HIS A 245 -12.99 -10.66 -30.20
N LEU A 246 -13.91 -10.11 -30.98
CA LEU A 246 -15.31 -9.93 -30.63
C LEU A 246 -16.18 -10.94 -31.37
N HIS A 247 -17.31 -11.31 -30.77
CA HIS A 247 -18.37 -12.02 -31.44
C HIS A 247 -19.15 -11.05 -32.33
N ASN A 248 -19.31 -11.39 -33.61
CA ASN A 248 -20.23 -10.73 -34.53
C ASN A 248 -21.63 -11.36 -34.39
N PRO A 249 -22.65 -10.63 -33.90
CA PRO A 249 -24.01 -11.14 -33.87
C PRO A 249 -24.77 -10.93 -35.20
N PHE A 250 -24.25 -10.11 -36.13
CA PHE A 250 -24.90 -9.78 -37.40
C PHE A 250 -24.37 -10.69 -38.51
N GLU A 251 -25.24 -11.56 -39.03
CA GLU A 251 -24.89 -12.52 -40.09
C GLU A 251 -25.26 -12.03 -41.51
N ASP A 252 -25.91 -10.86 -41.64
CA ASP A 252 -26.32 -10.34 -42.95
C ASP A 252 -25.14 -9.78 -43.76
N GLU A 253 -25.17 -9.99 -45.08
CA GLU A 253 -24.15 -9.52 -46.03
C GLU A 253 -23.96 -7.99 -46.02
N GLU A 254 -24.96 -7.23 -45.59
CA GLU A 254 -24.91 -5.77 -45.46
C GLU A 254 -23.94 -5.30 -44.36
N PHE A 255 -23.67 -6.15 -43.36
CA PHE A 255 -22.86 -5.79 -42.18
C PHE A 255 -21.48 -6.45 -42.15
N ILE A 256 -20.97 -6.89 -43.31
CA ILE A 256 -19.64 -7.51 -43.42
C ILE A 256 -18.57 -6.52 -42.93
N TYR A 257 -17.76 -6.97 -41.97
CA TYR A 257 -16.66 -6.19 -41.45
C TYR A 257 -15.56 -5.95 -42.49
N THR A 258 -15.30 -4.68 -42.79
CA THR A 258 -14.30 -4.25 -43.81
C THR A 258 -13.17 -3.41 -43.23
N GLY A 259 -13.13 -3.24 -41.90
CA GLY A 259 -12.08 -2.47 -41.22
C GLY A 259 -10.71 -3.18 -41.15
N PRO A 260 -9.75 -2.61 -40.40
CA PRO A 260 -8.43 -3.22 -40.18
C PRO A 260 -8.54 -4.64 -39.62
N LEU A 261 -7.67 -5.57 -40.05
CA LEU A 261 -7.73 -6.99 -39.67
C LEU A 261 -9.03 -7.72 -40.07
N ASN A 262 -9.74 -7.26 -41.10
CA ASN A 262 -10.78 -8.07 -41.74
C ASN A 262 -10.21 -9.40 -42.30
N SER A 263 -11.09 -10.34 -42.66
CA SER A 263 -10.70 -11.69 -43.11
C SER A 263 -9.76 -11.73 -44.32
N LYS A 264 -9.72 -10.65 -45.12
CA LYS A 264 -8.87 -10.49 -46.31
C LYS A 264 -7.60 -9.66 -46.05
N ASP A 265 -7.38 -9.18 -44.83
CA ASP A 265 -6.20 -8.39 -44.47
C ASP A 265 -4.91 -9.23 -44.62
N SER A 266 -3.91 -8.66 -45.28
CA SER A 266 -2.62 -9.29 -45.52
C SER A 266 -1.80 -9.56 -44.25
N GLN A 267 -2.14 -8.93 -43.13
CA GLN A 267 -1.49 -9.18 -41.84
C GLN A 267 -1.79 -10.58 -41.28
N TRP A 268 -2.86 -11.23 -41.74
CA TRP A 268 -3.17 -12.60 -41.37
C TRP A 268 -2.22 -13.61 -42.03
N THR A 269 -1.14 -13.96 -41.32
CA THR A 269 -0.23 -15.03 -41.75
C THR A 269 -0.96 -16.39 -41.79
N PRO A 270 -0.52 -17.37 -42.61
CA PRO A 270 -1.15 -18.70 -42.65
C PRO A 270 -1.24 -19.38 -41.27
N LYS A 271 -0.26 -19.15 -40.39
CA LYS A 271 -0.25 -19.65 -39.00
C LYS A 271 -1.36 -19.02 -38.17
N LEU A 272 -1.54 -17.70 -38.26
CA LEU A 272 -2.58 -16.97 -37.52
C LEU A 272 -3.98 -17.31 -38.05
N ARG A 273 -4.15 -17.42 -39.38
CA ARG A 273 -5.41 -17.85 -40.01
C ARG A 273 -5.87 -19.22 -39.50
N ALA A 274 -4.93 -20.17 -39.41
CA ALA A 274 -5.23 -21.50 -38.90
C ALA A 274 -5.56 -21.52 -37.40
N LYS A 275 -5.03 -20.57 -36.61
CA LYS A 275 -5.26 -20.48 -35.16
C LYS A 275 -6.60 -19.83 -34.80
N TYR A 276 -6.95 -18.73 -35.47
CA TYR A 276 -8.07 -17.87 -35.04
C TYR A 276 -9.35 -18.01 -35.87
N GLY A 277 -9.35 -18.81 -36.95
CA GLY A 277 -10.56 -18.98 -37.77
C GLY A 277 -11.05 -17.66 -38.37
N VAL A 278 -10.15 -16.88 -38.96
CA VAL A 278 -10.40 -15.49 -39.42
C VAL A 278 -11.51 -15.35 -40.49
N ASP A 279 -11.91 -16.46 -41.09
CA ASP A 279 -12.97 -16.53 -42.09
C ASP A 279 -14.36 -16.84 -41.48
N ASP A 280 -14.45 -17.03 -40.15
CA ASP A 280 -15.73 -17.19 -39.45
C ASP A 280 -16.48 -15.87 -39.39
N GLU A 281 -17.66 -15.83 -40.01
CA GLU A 281 -18.53 -14.65 -40.09
C GLU A 281 -19.03 -14.19 -38.70
N ARG A 282 -18.99 -15.07 -37.69
CA ARG A 282 -19.33 -14.75 -36.28
C ARG A 282 -18.18 -14.11 -35.50
N SER A 283 -17.07 -13.80 -36.15
CA SER A 283 -15.86 -13.28 -35.53
C SER A 283 -15.45 -11.91 -36.10
N LEU A 284 -15.20 -10.94 -35.21
CA LEU A 284 -14.61 -9.64 -35.54
C LEU A 284 -13.26 -9.51 -34.84
N PHE A 285 -12.24 -9.06 -35.56
CA PHE A 285 -10.91 -8.83 -35.01
C PHE A 285 -10.57 -7.35 -35.13
N LEU A 286 -10.27 -6.70 -34.00
CA LEU A 286 -9.94 -5.28 -33.96
C LEU A 286 -8.54 -5.08 -33.39
N PRO A 287 -7.65 -4.34 -34.08
CA PRO A 287 -6.46 -3.81 -33.42
C PRO A 287 -6.87 -2.97 -32.22
N LEU A 288 -6.16 -3.09 -31.10
CA LEU A 288 -6.46 -2.35 -29.87
C LEU A 288 -6.50 -0.83 -30.10
N SER A 289 -5.66 -0.30 -30.98
CA SER A 289 -5.68 1.13 -31.38
C SER A 289 -6.98 1.57 -32.06
N THR A 290 -7.65 0.67 -32.80
CA THR A 290 -8.97 0.91 -33.40
C THR A 290 -10.07 0.71 -32.37
N PHE A 291 -9.97 -0.36 -31.57
CA PHE A 291 -10.85 -0.65 -30.45
C PHE A 291 -10.97 0.57 -29.51
N MET A 292 -9.84 1.15 -29.08
CA MET A 292 -9.85 2.31 -28.18
C MET A 292 -10.54 3.55 -28.76
N LYS A 293 -10.56 3.68 -30.10
CA LYS A 293 -11.23 4.80 -30.77
C LYS A 293 -12.74 4.62 -30.80
N ILE A 294 -13.23 3.41 -31.04
CA ILE A 294 -14.65 3.14 -31.31
C ILE A 294 -15.43 2.63 -30.09
N ILE A 295 -14.77 2.09 -29.07
CA ILE A 295 -15.44 1.53 -27.88
C ILE A 295 -15.55 2.60 -26.78
N ASN A 296 -16.74 2.70 -26.20
CA ASN A 296 -17.06 3.59 -25.09
C ASN A 296 -16.67 2.97 -23.75
N SER A 297 -17.14 1.76 -23.48
CA SER A 297 -16.90 1.03 -22.23
C SER A 297 -16.90 -0.48 -22.44
N MET A 298 -16.41 -1.18 -21.42
CA MET A 298 -16.32 -2.64 -21.34
C MET A 298 -16.95 -3.12 -20.04
N GLN A 299 -17.82 -4.12 -20.11
CA GLN A 299 -18.45 -4.75 -18.96
C GLN A 299 -17.72 -6.05 -18.63
N LEU A 300 -17.27 -6.21 -17.38
CA LEU A 300 -16.56 -7.39 -16.88
C LEU A 300 -17.37 -8.05 -15.77
N CYS A 301 -18.04 -9.16 -16.08
CA CYS A 301 -18.82 -9.91 -15.09
C CYS A 301 -17.93 -10.95 -14.41
N TYR A 302 -17.87 -10.90 -13.08
CA TYR A 302 -17.17 -11.91 -12.30
C TYR A 302 -17.83 -13.28 -12.46
N VAL A 303 -17.03 -14.35 -12.54
CA VAL A 303 -17.54 -15.72 -12.65
C VAL A 303 -16.95 -16.64 -11.58
N SER A 304 -15.65 -16.96 -11.64
CA SER A 304 -15.05 -17.98 -10.76
C SER A 304 -14.33 -17.43 -9.52
N THR A 305 -14.04 -16.13 -9.47
CA THR A 305 -13.20 -15.53 -8.41
C THR A 305 -13.98 -14.95 -7.25
N ILE A 306 -15.31 -14.95 -7.33
CA ILE A 306 -16.18 -14.32 -6.33
C ILE A 306 -16.97 -15.39 -5.59
N ASP A 307 -17.10 -15.20 -4.28
CA ASP A 307 -18.02 -15.99 -3.48
C ASP A 307 -19.45 -15.62 -3.90
N GLY A 308 -20.30 -16.62 -4.11
CA GLY A 308 -21.67 -16.42 -4.60
C GLY A 308 -22.56 -15.67 -3.60
N ASP A 309 -22.17 -15.68 -2.32
CA ASP A 309 -22.89 -14.99 -1.25
C ASP A 309 -22.37 -13.57 -1.03
N ALA A 310 -23.30 -12.61 -0.97
CA ALA A 310 -23.01 -11.20 -0.65
C ALA A 310 -23.60 -10.79 0.71
N THR A 311 -22.92 -9.86 1.37
CA THR A 311 -23.47 -9.15 2.55
C THR A 311 -24.21 -7.90 2.09
N TYR A 312 -25.42 -7.68 2.58
CA TYR A 312 -26.29 -6.59 2.10
C TYR A 312 -26.57 -5.53 3.16
N PHE A 313 -26.66 -4.27 2.73
CA PHE A 313 -27.14 -3.14 3.54
C PHE A 313 -28.19 -2.35 2.75
N ASP A 314 -29.40 -2.20 3.30
CA ASP A 314 -30.43 -1.31 2.73
C ASP A 314 -30.33 0.09 3.32
N ASP A 315 -30.45 1.10 2.47
CA ASP A 315 -30.40 2.50 2.87
C ASP A 315 -31.09 3.42 1.87
N GLU A 316 -31.09 4.73 2.15
CA GLU A 316 -31.63 5.74 1.25
C GLU A 316 -30.82 7.05 1.28
N TRP A 317 -30.69 7.71 0.12
CA TRP A 317 -30.32 9.12 0.06
C TRP A 317 -31.59 9.94 0.28
N LYS A 318 -31.66 10.69 1.37
CA LYS A 318 -32.84 11.48 1.73
C LYS A 318 -32.49 12.68 2.61
N GLY A 319 -33.08 13.84 2.31
CA GLY A 319 -32.83 15.09 3.03
C GLY A 319 -31.34 15.42 3.04
N GLU A 320 -30.78 15.64 4.23
CA GLU A 320 -29.36 15.96 4.38
C GLU A 320 -28.41 14.84 3.94
N THR A 321 -28.89 13.60 3.92
CA THR A 321 -28.08 12.44 3.48
C THR A 321 -27.99 12.32 1.96
N ALA A 322 -28.71 13.14 1.19
CA ALA A 322 -28.50 13.28 -0.25
C ALA A 322 -27.35 14.27 -0.52
N GLY A 323 -26.15 13.93 -0.03
CA GLY A 323 -25.00 14.83 0.09
C GLY A 323 -24.34 15.24 -1.24
N GLY A 324 -24.60 14.51 -2.33
CA GLY A 324 -23.98 14.72 -3.64
C GLY A 324 -22.64 13.98 -3.78
N ASN A 325 -21.78 14.44 -4.69
CA ASN A 325 -20.47 13.86 -4.98
C ASN A 325 -19.35 14.60 -4.21
N PRO A 326 -18.07 14.15 -4.21
CA PRO A 326 -16.98 14.78 -3.44
C PRO A 326 -16.67 16.24 -3.74
N THR A 327 -17.17 16.78 -4.86
CA THR A 327 -17.07 18.22 -5.15
C THR A 327 -18.10 19.05 -4.37
N CYS A 328 -19.07 18.40 -3.72
CA CYS A 328 -20.04 19.01 -2.83
C CYS A 328 -19.55 18.93 -1.37
N VAL A 329 -19.58 20.04 -0.64
CA VAL A 329 -19.22 20.09 0.79
C VAL A 329 -20.11 19.15 1.64
N THR A 330 -21.36 18.95 1.21
CA THR A 330 -22.30 18.03 1.87
C THR A 330 -22.01 16.55 1.62
N TRP A 331 -20.97 16.19 0.88
CA TRP A 331 -20.64 14.81 0.54
C TRP A 331 -20.48 13.90 1.78
N ARG A 332 -19.84 14.40 2.84
CA ARG A 332 -19.68 13.65 4.11
C ARG A 332 -21.01 13.30 4.79
N LYS A 333 -22.11 13.97 4.42
CA LYS A 333 -23.44 13.71 4.97
C LYS A 333 -24.13 12.53 4.29
N ASN A 334 -23.64 12.05 3.14
CA ASN A 334 -24.13 10.80 2.55
C ASN A 334 -24.07 9.64 3.57
N PRO A 335 -24.85 8.56 3.37
CA PRO A 335 -24.72 7.37 4.20
C PRO A 335 -23.26 6.91 4.28
N LEU A 336 -22.76 6.68 5.50
CA LEU A 336 -21.38 6.28 5.77
C LEU A 336 -21.35 4.86 6.32
N TYR A 337 -20.38 4.06 5.87
CA TYR A 337 -20.14 2.71 6.37
C TYR A 337 -18.68 2.58 6.80
N SER A 338 -18.46 2.21 8.05
CA SER A 338 -17.12 1.92 8.57
C SER A 338 -16.63 0.58 8.01
N VAL A 339 -15.45 0.60 7.41
CA VAL A 339 -14.73 -0.55 6.86
C VAL A 339 -13.40 -0.65 7.61
N ARG A 340 -13.32 -1.53 8.61
CA ARG A 340 -12.14 -1.68 9.48
C ARG A 340 -11.42 -2.99 9.18
N ASN A 341 -10.15 -2.92 8.84
CA ASN A 341 -9.26 -4.06 8.68
C ASN A 341 -8.21 -4.05 9.81
N THR A 342 -8.30 -5.00 10.74
CA THR A 342 -7.33 -5.17 11.84
C THR A 342 -6.19 -6.15 11.49
N GLY A 343 -6.13 -6.58 10.23
CA GLY A 343 -5.16 -7.57 9.75
C GLY A 343 -3.90 -6.93 9.19
N LYS A 344 -2.83 -7.73 9.13
CA LYS A 344 -1.52 -7.33 8.58
C LYS A 344 -1.43 -7.37 7.06
N LYS A 345 -2.51 -7.75 6.36
CA LYS A 345 -2.57 -7.85 4.89
C LYS A 345 -3.72 -7.01 4.36
N SER A 346 -3.55 -6.51 3.14
CA SER A 346 -4.65 -5.91 2.38
C SER A 346 -5.66 -6.97 1.95
N LEU A 347 -6.93 -6.61 1.89
CA LEU A 347 -8.03 -7.49 1.48
C LEU A 347 -8.80 -6.86 0.32
N ARG A 348 -9.13 -7.67 -0.70
CA ARG A 348 -9.90 -7.24 -1.86
C ARG A 348 -11.35 -7.65 -1.69
N LEU A 349 -12.29 -6.78 -2.06
CA LEU A 349 -13.71 -7.11 -2.15
C LEU A 349 -14.37 -6.33 -3.29
N VAL A 350 -15.58 -6.72 -3.68
CA VAL A 350 -16.37 -6.00 -4.68
C VAL A 350 -17.57 -5.36 -3.99
N VAL A 351 -17.70 -4.05 -4.12
CA VAL A 351 -18.83 -3.27 -3.63
C VAL A 351 -19.76 -2.99 -4.80
N MET A 352 -21.05 -3.21 -4.63
CA MET A 352 -22.07 -2.89 -5.61
C MET A 352 -23.19 -2.07 -4.96
N ILE A 353 -23.56 -0.96 -5.58
CA ILE A 353 -24.80 -0.24 -5.27
C ILE A 353 -25.90 -0.75 -6.21
N LYS A 354 -27.06 -1.07 -5.66
CA LYS A 354 -28.25 -1.55 -6.39
C LYS A 354 -29.39 -0.56 -6.20
N GLN A 355 -29.96 -0.11 -7.31
CA GLN A 355 -31.16 0.73 -7.35
C GLN A 355 -32.39 -0.13 -7.64
N GLU A 356 -33.59 0.39 -7.35
CA GLU A 356 -34.82 -0.32 -7.67
C GLU A 356 -34.91 -0.56 -9.18
N ASP A 357 -35.21 -1.81 -9.56
CA ASP A 357 -35.40 -2.20 -10.96
C ASP A 357 -36.65 -1.49 -11.52
N GLN A 358 -36.43 -0.37 -12.23
CA GLN A 358 -37.50 0.41 -12.87
C GLN A 358 -38.11 -0.30 -14.08
N ARG A 359 -37.34 -1.17 -14.77
CA ARG A 359 -37.78 -1.84 -16.00
C ARG A 359 -38.99 -2.73 -15.77
N ARG A 360 -39.15 -3.28 -14.56
CA ARG A 360 -40.34 -4.07 -14.17
C ARG A 360 -41.65 -3.28 -14.11
N PHE A 361 -41.59 -1.94 -14.09
CA PHE A 361 -42.76 -1.07 -13.95
C PHE A 361 -43.13 -0.32 -15.24
N ILE A 362 -42.33 -0.45 -16.29
CA ILE A 362 -42.54 0.29 -17.54
C ILE A 362 -43.78 -0.24 -18.26
N THR A 363 -44.69 0.68 -18.58
CA THR A 363 -45.88 0.43 -19.42
C THR A 363 -45.88 1.28 -20.69
N SER A 364 -44.90 2.17 -20.87
CA SER A 364 -44.75 3.04 -22.05
C SER A 364 -43.30 3.51 -22.21
N VAL A 365 -42.89 3.81 -23.45
CA VAL A 365 -41.52 4.11 -23.93
C VAL A 365 -40.90 5.40 -23.33
N GLY A 366 -40.80 5.49 -22.00
CA GLY A 366 -39.99 6.49 -21.32
C GLY A 366 -38.53 6.01 -21.23
N LYS A 367 -37.55 6.90 -21.44
CA LYS A 367 -36.13 6.57 -21.21
C LYS A 367 -35.93 6.19 -19.74
N LEU A 368 -35.53 4.95 -19.49
CA LEU A 368 -35.06 4.48 -18.18
C LEU A 368 -34.01 5.44 -17.64
N LYS A 369 -34.20 5.91 -16.41
CA LYS A 369 -33.26 6.84 -15.78
C LYS A 369 -33.06 6.46 -14.32
N TYR A 370 -31.88 5.90 -14.07
CA TYR A 370 -31.36 5.69 -12.74
C TYR A 370 -30.66 6.97 -12.25
N LEU A 371 -30.50 7.10 -10.93
CA LEU A 371 -29.62 8.14 -10.43
C LEU A 371 -28.19 7.79 -10.84
N HIS A 372 -27.44 8.80 -11.27
CA HIS A 372 -26.00 8.65 -11.48
C HIS A 372 -25.38 8.54 -10.10
N CYS A 373 -25.00 7.34 -9.70
CA CYS A 373 -24.52 7.06 -8.34
C CYS A 373 -23.33 6.12 -8.37
N ASP A 374 -22.62 6.07 -7.25
CA ASP A 374 -21.55 5.11 -7.01
C ASP A 374 -21.09 5.11 -5.55
N ALA A 375 -20.19 4.21 -5.20
CA ALA A 375 -19.56 4.04 -3.90
C ALA A 375 -18.10 4.49 -3.95
N ILE A 376 -17.76 5.48 -3.13
CA ILE A 376 -16.38 5.94 -2.93
C ILE A 376 -15.85 5.36 -1.64
N VAL A 377 -14.57 4.98 -1.61
CA VAL A 377 -13.91 4.52 -0.39
C VAL A 377 -12.76 5.45 -0.05
N VAL A 378 -12.80 5.99 1.17
CA VAL A 378 -11.74 6.83 1.72
C VAL A 378 -11.11 6.18 2.95
N GLN A 379 -9.81 6.35 3.12
CA GLN A 379 -9.05 5.87 4.27
C GLN A 379 -8.81 7.03 5.23
N ASN A 380 -9.06 6.80 6.52
CA ASN A 380 -8.68 7.73 7.58
C ASN A 380 -7.13 7.90 7.57
N THR A 381 -6.66 9.15 7.54
CA THR A 381 -5.23 9.50 7.57
C THR A 381 -4.73 9.91 8.96
N SER A 382 -5.61 10.11 9.93
CA SER A 382 -5.25 10.30 11.33
C SER A 382 -4.83 8.97 11.97
N ALA A 383 -3.86 9.04 12.87
CA ALA A 383 -3.41 7.85 13.60
C ALA A 383 -4.45 7.32 14.57
N ASN A 384 -5.18 8.24 15.22
CA ASN A 384 -6.34 7.87 16.00
C ASN A 384 -7.48 7.57 15.03
N ALA A 385 -7.65 6.29 14.72
CA ALA A 385 -8.71 5.77 13.86
C ALA A 385 -10.08 5.79 14.58
N ILE A 386 -10.49 6.97 15.06
CA ILE A 386 -11.76 7.23 15.74
C ILE A 386 -12.86 7.28 14.66
N PRO A 387 -13.92 6.46 14.79
CA PRO A 387 -15.09 6.53 13.93
C PRO A 387 -15.73 7.93 13.97
N THR A 388 -15.99 8.56 12.82
CA THR A 388 -16.51 9.93 12.76
C THR A 388 -17.42 10.18 11.56
N HIS A 389 -18.39 11.09 11.71
CA HIS A 389 -19.13 11.68 10.60
C HIS A 389 -18.38 12.84 9.91
N ILE A 390 -17.27 13.32 10.49
CA ILE A 390 -16.42 14.38 9.93
C ILE A 390 -15.37 13.76 9.00
N VAL A 391 -15.85 13.29 7.85
CA VAL A 391 -15.02 12.75 6.76
C VAL A 391 -14.70 13.88 5.78
N THR A 392 -13.56 14.56 5.99
CA THR A 392 -13.14 15.75 5.23
C THR A 392 -11.85 15.51 4.44
N GLY A 393 -11.54 16.36 3.46
CA GLY A 393 -10.38 16.18 2.57
C GLY A 393 -9.02 16.24 3.27
N ASN A 394 -8.93 16.88 4.45
CA ASN A 394 -7.70 16.99 5.22
C ASN A 394 -7.40 15.77 6.10
N ASN A 395 -8.39 14.96 6.47
CA ASN A 395 -8.24 13.83 7.40
C ASN A 395 -8.61 12.47 6.79
N HIS A 396 -9.01 12.43 5.52
CA HIS A 396 -9.28 11.20 4.78
C HIS A 396 -8.78 11.30 3.34
N LYS A 397 -8.16 10.23 2.83
CA LYS A 397 -7.71 10.14 1.42
C LYS A 397 -8.54 9.14 0.63
N PRO A 398 -8.87 9.40 -0.65
CA PRO A 398 -9.54 8.41 -1.49
C PRO A 398 -8.60 7.24 -1.83
N ILE A 399 -9.08 6.01 -1.60
CA ILE A 399 -8.42 4.77 -2.04
C ILE A 399 -9.16 4.07 -3.18
N CYS A 400 -10.46 4.34 -3.33
CA CYS A 400 -11.24 3.98 -4.50
C CYS A 400 -11.95 5.23 -5.01
N LYS A 401 -11.60 5.64 -6.24
CA LYS A 401 -12.32 6.68 -6.97
C LYS A 401 -13.47 6.03 -7.75
N SER A 402 -14.37 6.85 -8.25
CA SER A 402 -15.68 6.43 -8.71
C SER A 402 -16.01 6.95 -10.10
N LEU A 403 -16.85 6.20 -10.80
CA LEU A 403 -17.58 6.65 -11.97
C LEU A 403 -19.06 6.71 -11.60
N PHE A 404 -19.65 7.89 -11.61
CA PHE A 404 -21.09 8.05 -11.35
C PHE A 404 -21.87 7.60 -12.58
N LEU A 405 -22.40 6.37 -12.56
CA LEU A 405 -23.05 5.74 -13.71
C LEU A 405 -24.58 5.77 -13.61
N ASN A 406 -25.24 5.97 -14.75
CA ASN A 406 -26.69 5.81 -14.90
C ASN A 406 -27.04 4.32 -15.07
N SER A 407 -26.96 3.54 -14.01
CA SER A 407 -27.15 2.08 -14.07
C SER A 407 -27.90 1.53 -12.87
N ARG A 408 -28.66 0.44 -13.08
CA ARG A 408 -29.39 -0.29 -12.02
C ARG A 408 -28.45 -0.79 -10.94
N GLU A 409 -27.35 -1.42 -11.34
CA GLU A 409 -26.24 -1.80 -10.47
C GLU A 409 -24.97 -1.04 -10.85
N VAL A 410 -24.21 -0.56 -9.88
CA VAL A 410 -22.86 0.03 -10.09
C VAL A 410 -21.89 -0.70 -9.19
N ALA A 411 -20.88 -1.38 -9.76
CA ALA A 411 -19.94 -2.21 -9.02
C ALA A 411 -18.49 -1.77 -9.19
N ASN A 412 -17.74 -1.76 -8.08
CA ASN A 412 -16.33 -1.44 -8.01
C ASN A 412 -15.56 -2.51 -7.22
N ALA A 413 -14.37 -2.86 -7.70
CA ALA A 413 -13.42 -3.65 -6.92
C ALA A 413 -12.59 -2.73 -6.03
N ILE A 414 -12.57 -2.99 -4.72
CA ILE A 414 -11.81 -2.20 -3.75
C ILE A 414 -10.77 -3.06 -3.06
N THR A 415 -9.63 -2.45 -2.71
CA THR A 415 -8.59 -3.07 -1.89
C THR A 415 -8.46 -2.30 -0.59
N VAL A 416 -8.82 -2.93 0.53
CA VAL A 416 -8.76 -2.34 1.87
C VAL A 416 -7.34 -2.55 2.43
N PRO A 417 -6.61 -1.47 2.79
CA PRO A 417 -5.26 -1.58 3.34
C PRO A 417 -5.20 -2.35 4.67
N PRO A 418 -4.04 -2.91 5.06
CA PRO A 418 -3.83 -3.48 6.40
C PRO A 418 -3.98 -2.40 7.49
N ASN A 419 -4.31 -2.82 8.72
CA ASN A 419 -4.40 -1.97 9.91
C ASN A 419 -5.08 -0.60 9.66
N SER A 420 -6.23 -0.62 8.99
CA SER A 420 -6.86 0.61 8.48
C SER A 420 -8.32 0.76 8.93
N LEU A 421 -8.73 2.02 9.07
CA LEU A 421 -10.12 2.43 9.14
C LEU A 421 -10.45 3.20 7.86
N CYS A 422 -11.35 2.65 7.06
CA CYS A 422 -11.87 3.26 5.86
C CYS A 422 -13.37 3.54 6.01
N TYR A 423 -13.89 4.39 5.12
CA TYR A 423 -15.29 4.71 5.01
C TYR A 423 -15.76 4.47 3.58
N LEU A 424 -16.78 3.65 3.44
CA LEU A 424 -17.51 3.44 2.20
C LEU A 424 -18.68 4.44 2.17
N VAL A 425 -18.76 5.24 1.11
CA VAL A 425 -19.67 6.39 0.98
C VAL A 425 -20.46 6.29 -0.34
N PRO A 426 -21.64 5.66 -0.35
CA PRO A 426 -22.58 5.70 -1.47
C PRO A 426 -23.02 7.13 -1.73
N SER A 427 -22.86 7.59 -2.96
CA SER A 427 -23.01 9.00 -3.34
C SER A 427 -23.77 9.13 -4.65
N CYS A 428 -24.54 10.21 -4.79
CA CYS A 428 -25.14 10.62 -6.06
C CYS A 428 -24.30 11.71 -6.74
N MET A 429 -24.33 11.77 -8.08
CA MET A 429 -23.63 12.81 -8.84
C MET A 429 -24.11 14.21 -8.46
N SER A 430 -25.41 14.38 -8.26
CA SER A 430 -26.02 15.66 -7.89
C SER A 430 -26.49 15.64 -6.44
N LYS A 431 -26.12 16.67 -5.68
CA LYS A 431 -26.67 16.94 -4.34
C LYS A 431 -28.21 17.03 -4.38
N GLY A 432 -28.86 16.53 -3.34
CA GLY A 432 -30.32 16.52 -3.21
C GLY A 432 -31.04 15.43 -4.02
N SER A 433 -30.30 14.55 -4.71
CA SER A 433 -30.90 13.42 -5.42
C SER A 433 -31.31 12.34 -4.41
N GLU A 434 -32.62 12.16 -4.23
CA GLU A 434 -33.17 11.19 -3.27
C GLU A 434 -33.56 9.88 -3.95
N SER A 435 -33.18 8.75 -3.35
CA SER A 435 -33.62 7.41 -3.76
C SER A 435 -33.21 6.36 -2.72
N LYS A 436 -33.92 5.22 -2.73
CA LYS A 436 -33.51 4.02 -1.99
C LYS A 436 -32.42 3.27 -2.76
N PHE A 437 -31.52 2.65 -2.02
CA PHE A 437 -30.49 1.78 -2.60
C PHE A 437 -30.14 0.62 -1.66
N THR A 438 -29.51 -0.40 -2.22
CA THR A 438 -28.93 -1.52 -1.47
C THR A 438 -27.45 -1.64 -1.80
N ILE A 439 -26.58 -1.73 -0.80
CA ILE A 439 -25.18 -2.14 -1.00
C ILE A 439 -25.10 -3.66 -0.95
N ALA A 440 -24.41 -4.26 -1.90
CA ALA A 440 -23.99 -5.65 -1.87
C ALA A 440 -22.46 -5.72 -1.81
N LEU A 441 -21.94 -6.47 -0.83
CA LEU A 441 -20.51 -6.68 -0.63
C LEU A 441 -20.17 -8.15 -0.92
N TYR A 442 -19.37 -8.36 -1.95
CA TYR A 442 -18.93 -9.68 -2.37
C TYR A 442 -17.47 -9.92 -2.00
N ARG A 443 -17.19 -11.11 -1.48
CA ARG A 443 -15.84 -11.55 -1.08
C ARG A 443 -15.16 -12.29 -2.23
N MET A 444 -13.84 -12.16 -2.30
CA MET A 444 -13.00 -12.88 -3.24
C MET A 444 -12.72 -14.29 -2.71
N VAL A 445 -12.72 -15.28 -3.61
CA VAL A 445 -12.41 -16.67 -3.27
C VAL A 445 -10.94 -16.78 -2.84
N GLY A 446 -10.70 -17.40 -1.68
CA GLY A 446 -9.35 -17.68 -1.17
C GLY A 446 -8.73 -16.59 -0.29
N GLU A 447 -9.45 -15.50 0.00
CA GLU A 447 -9.04 -14.49 0.99
C GLU A 447 -9.68 -14.74 2.37
N GLU A 448 -8.97 -14.40 3.45
CA GLU A 448 -9.46 -14.54 4.82
C GLU A 448 -9.93 -13.20 5.37
N TYR A 449 -11.24 -13.06 5.62
CA TYR A 449 -11.87 -11.82 6.05
C TYR A 449 -12.12 -11.72 7.56
N SER A 450 -11.50 -12.58 8.38
CA SER A 450 -11.68 -12.59 9.83
C SER A 450 -11.30 -11.28 10.51
N SER A 451 -10.33 -10.56 9.94
CA SER A 451 -9.89 -9.24 10.40
C SER A 451 -10.68 -8.06 9.81
N LEU A 452 -11.65 -8.32 8.94
CA LEU A 452 -12.42 -7.28 8.25
C LEU A 452 -13.82 -7.16 8.84
N THR A 453 -14.15 -5.97 9.32
CA THR A 453 -15.50 -5.61 9.79
C THR A 453 -16.05 -4.47 8.94
N ILE A 454 -17.26 -4.65 8.41
CA ILE A 454 -17.99 -3.61 7.67
C ILE A 454 -19.37 -3.41 8.31
N LYS A 455 -19.69 -2.17 8.69
CA LYS A 455 -20.99 -1.81 9.30
C LYS A 455 -21.39 -0.38 8.92
N LYS A 456 -22.70 -0.10 8.89
CA LYS A 456 -23.19 1.30 8.81
C LYS A 456 -22.60 2.08 9.98
N LEU A 457 -22.05 3.25 9.69
CA LEU A 457 -21.40 4.09 10.68
C LEU A 457 -22.43 4.54 11.72
N SER A 458 -22.08 4.37 12.99
CA SER A 458 -22.83 4.86 14.12
C SER A 458 -21.83 5.28 15.19
N VAL A 459 -21.97 6.52 15.66
CA VAL A 459 -21.15 7.10 16.74
C VAL A 459 -22.10 7.61 17.84
N PRO A 460 -22.78 6.70 18.56
CA PRO A 460 -23.90 7.04 19.43
C PRO A 460 -23.49 7.69 20.75
N GLU A 461 -22.19 7.68 21.08
CA GLU A 461 -21.66 8.23 22.34
C GLU A 461 -21.52 9.76 22.30
N MET A 462 -21.64 10.36 21.10
CA MET A 462 -21.42 11.77 20.81
C MET A 462 -22.74 12.53 20.68
N ASP A 463 -22.81 13.76 21.21
CA ASP A 463 -24.00 14.62 21.18
C ASP A 463 -24.04 15.45 19.88
N TRP A 464 -24.42 14.81 18.79
CA TRP A 464 -24.56 15.46 17.48
C TRP A 464 -25.72 16.45 17.41
N ASP A 465 -26.70 16.35 18.30
CA ASP A 465 -27.91 17.19 18.31
C ASP A 465 -27.69 18.55 19.00
N HIS A 466 -26.69 18.65 19.87
CA HIS A 466 -26.35 19.88 20.61
C HIS A 466 -24.87 20.24 20.50
N PRO A 467 -24.34 20.50 19.29
CA PRO A 467 -22.96 20.91 19.13
C PRO A 467 -22.69 22.27 19.79
N THR A 468 -21.46 22.47 20.22
CA THR A 468 -20.95 23.78 20.61
C THR A 468 -20.51 24.53 19.36
N GLU A 469 -21.09 25.69 19.09
CA GLU A 469 -20.82 26.48 17.88
C GLU A 469 -20.12 27.81 18.19
N GLY A 470 -19.12 28.16 17.39
CA GLY A 470 -18.41 29.44 17.42
C GLY A 470 -18.20 30.02 16.03
N HIS A 471 -18.13 31.34 15.93
CA HIS A 471 -17.90 32.03 14.65
C HIS A 471 -16.62 32.86 14.70
N VAL A 472 -15.87 32.83 13.61
CA VAL A 472 -14.69 33.68 13.41
C VAL A 472 -14.81 34.41 12.06
N GLU A 473 -14.28 35.61 11.96
CA GLU A 473 -14.17 36.36 10.69
C GLU A 473 -12.75 36.88 10.55
N LEU A 474 -11.99 36.33 9.60
CA LEU A 474 -10.57 36.64 9.41
C LEU A 474 -10.31 37.34 8.07
N GLU A 475 -9.31 38.20 8.02
CA GLU A 475 -8.68 38.71 6.80
C GLU A 475 -7.31 38.03 6.56
N GLN A 476 -6.68 38.36 5.43
CA GLN A 476 -5.38 37.78 5.07
C GLN A 476 -4.32 38.06 6.14
N LYS A 477 -3.58 37.02 6.54
CA LYS A 477 -2.56 37.01 7.60
C LYS A 477 -3.11 37.26 9.01
N GLU A 478 -4.42 37.19 9.18
CA GLU A 478 -5.01 37.20 10.50
C GLU A 478 -5.16 35.78 11.06
N LYS A 479 -5.27 35.72 12.38
CA LYS A 479 -5.53 34.51 13.15
C LYS A 479 -6.44 34.87 14.32
N ASP A 480 -7.30 33.93 14.68
CA ASP A 480 -8.24 34.04 15.80
C ASP A 480 -8.05 32.85 16.75
N ARG A 481 -8.58 32.99 17.96
CA ARG A 481 -8.52 32.01 19.04
C ARG A 481 -9.92 31.72 19.56
N VAL A 482 -10.29 30.45 19.59
CA VAL A 482 -11.59 29.99 20.10
C VAL A 482 -11.39 28.96 21.20
N ASP A 483 -11.69 29.34 22.44
CA ASP A 483 -11.54 28.48 23.60
C ASP A 483 -12.85 27.76 23.94
N PHE A 484 -12.73 26.49 24.34
CA PHE A 484 -13.85 25.67 24.79
C PHE A 484 -13.43 24.84 26.01
N TYR A 485 -14.41 24.34 26.74
CA TYR A 485 -14.18 23.53 27.94
C TYR A 485 -14.96 22.22 27.87
N VAL A 486 -14.36 21.13 28.34
CA VAL A 486 -15.02 19.84 28.57
C VAL A 486 -14.89 19.41 30.03
N ASP A 487 -15.96 18.86 30.59
CA ASP A 487 -16.05 18.48 32.01
C ASP A 487 -15.42 17.12 32.33
N GLN A 488 -15.08 16.33 31.30
CA GLN A 488 -14.43 15.03 31.42
C GLN A 488 -13.69 14.64 30.13
N GLU A 489 -12.93 13.55 30.21
CA GLU A 489 -12.36 12.84 29.06
C GLU A 489 -13.46 12.53 28.03
N THR A 490 -13.16 12.79 26.76
CA THR A 490 -14.10 12.65 25.65
C THR A 490 -13.41 12.68 24.30
N ASP A 491 -13.97 12.01 23.31
CA ASP A 491 -13.62 12.28 21.91
C ASP A 491 -14.28 13.59 21.47
N VAL A 492 -13.55 14.41 20.72
CA VAL A 492 -14.06 15.61 20.08
C VAL A 492 -14.01 15.49 18.57
N HIS A 493 -15.09 15.93 17.94
CA HIS A 493 -15.25 16.03 16.51
C HIS A 493 -15.47 17.50 16.18
N ILE A 494 -14.42 18.16 15.68
CA ILE A 494 -14.38 19.59 15.42
C ILE A 494 -14.40 19.82 13.91
N LEU A 495 -15.32 20.66 13.43
CA LEU A 495 -15.46 21.04 12.04
C LEU A 495 -15.33 22.56 11.92
N MET A 496 -14.39 23.03 11.11
CA MET A 496 -14.39 24.41 10.62
C MET A 496 -15.01 24.43 9.23
N HIS A 497 -16.07 25.21 9.03
CA HIS A 497 -16.74 25.45 7.76
C HIS A 497 -16.58 26.91 7.36
N GLN A 498 -15.86 27.19 6.28
CA GLN A 498 -15.74 28.55 5.75
C GLN A 498 -17.03 28.96 5.05
N GLU A 499 -17.68 30.04 5.49
CA GLU A 499 -19.03 30.43 5.03
C GLU A 499 -19.02 31.32 3.78
N LYS A 500 -17.85 31.84 3.39
CA LYS A 500 -17.73 32.77 2.27
C LYS A 500 -18.18 32.14 0.94
N PRO A 501 -19.19 32.68 0.23
CA PRO A 501 -19.68 32.08 -1.01
C PRO A 501 -18.58 31.94 -2.07
N TYR A 502 -18.34 30.70 -2.53
CA TYR A 502 -17.45 30.40 -3.65
C TYR A 502 -17.81 29.06 -4.27
N SER A 503 -17.76 28.99 -5.59
CA SER A 503 -17.87 27.75 -6.36
C SER A 503 -16.67 27.65 -7.30
N SER A 504 -16.06 26.47 -7.38
CA SER A 504 -14.93 26.24 -8.27
C SER A 504 -15.36 26.37 -9.74
N ALA A 505 -14.39 26.59 -10.62
CA ALA A 505 -14.62 26.58 -12.07
C ALA A 505 -15.18 25.24 -12.58
N THR A 506 -14.99 24.15 -11.83
CA THR A 506 -15.49 22.80 -12.13
C THR A 506 -16.88 22.50 -11.57
N GLY A 507 -17.54 23.47 -10.91
CA GLY A 507 -18.95 23.37 -10.47
C GLY A 507 -19.18 22.82 -9.05
N GLY A 508 -18.16 22.76 -8.19
CA GLY A 508 -18.27 22.29 -6.80
C GLY A 508 -18.09 23.39 -5.74
N ASP A 509 -18.52 23.13 -4.51
CA ASP A 509 -18.40 24.01 -3.33
C ASP A 509 -17.54 23.42 -2.18
N ALA A 510 -16.98 22.21 -2.37
CA ALA A 510 -16.08 21.56 -1.41
C ALA A 510 -14.71 22.26 -1.25
N MET A 511 -14.32 23.06 -2.25
CA MET A 511 -13.15 23.94 -2.18
C MET A 511 -13.62 25.39 -2.07
N ALA A 512 -12.80 26.23 -1.44
CA ALA A 512 -12.97 27.66 -1.34
C ALA A 512 -11.85 28.43 -2.05
N GLN A 513 -11.96 29.76 -2.05
CA GLN A 513 -10.93 30.64 -2.61
C GLN A 513 -9.78 30.90 -1.64
N ASP A 514 -10.11 31.09 -0.37
CA ASP A 514 -9.17 31.51 0.66
C ASP A 514 -8.67 30.30 1.45
N TYR A 515 -7.46 30.41 1.99
CA TYR A 515 -6.77 29.35 2.70
C TYR A 515 -6.94 29.57 4.20
N MET A 516 -7.40 28.55 4.90
CA MET A 516 -7.56 28.55 6.34
C MET A 516 -6.90 27.31 6.95
N GLY A 517 -6.37 27.47 8.15
CA GLY A 517 -5.85 26.38 8.97
C GLY A 517 -6.53 26.38 10.34
N MET A 518 -6.79 25.20 10.89
CA MET A 518 -7.31 25.02 12.24
C MET A 518 -6.39 24.07 13.03
N TYR A 519 -6.03 24.49 14.24
CA TYR A 519 -5.12 23.76 15.12
C TYR A 519 -5.71 23.70 16.53
N LEU A 520 -5.65 22.52 17.15
CA LEU A 520 -6.18 22.23 18.47
C LEU A 520 -5.05 22.29 19.50
N TYR A 521 -5.30 23.03 20.56
CA TYR A 521 -4.43 23.24 21.71
C TYR A 521 -5.10 22.80 22.99
N ASP A 522 -4.31 22.37 23.96
CA ASP A 522 -4.81 22.03 25.30
C ASP A 522 -4.79 23.22 26.28
N ASP A 523 -5.07 22.92 27.56
CA ASP A 523 -5.18 23.90 28.64
C ASP A 523 -3.86 24.64 28.93
N ALA A 524 -2.76 24.06 28.48
CA ALA A 524 -1.43 24.62 28.58
C ALA A 524 -1.01 25.35 27.28
N ASP A 525 -1.91 25.53 26.31
CA ASP A 525 -1.62 26.14 25.00
C ASP A 525 -0.57 25.34 24.20
N ARG A 526 -0.57 24.00 24.34
CA ARG A 526 0.24 23.06 23.53
C ARG A 526 -0.55 22.55 22.35
N LYS A 527 0.03 22.56 21.15
CA LYS A 527 -0.62 21.99 19.97
C LYS A 527 -0.71 20.47 20.11
N ILE A 528 -1.92 19.94 20.10
CA ILE A 528 -2.22 18.51 20.21
C ILE A 528 -2.86 17.94 18.92
N GLY A 529 -3.41 18.79 18.05
CA GLY A 529 -3.98 18.34 16.78
C GLY A 529 -4.14 19.48 15.78
N GLY A 530 -4.55 19.16 14.56
CA GLY A 530 -4.77 20.18 13.53
C GLY A 530 -4.38 19.73 12.13
N VAL A 531 -4.47 20.67 11.19
CA VAL A 531 -3.91 20.50 9.85
C VAL A 531 -2.38 20.61 9.88
N HIS A 532 -1.72 20.05 8.87
CA HIS A 532 -0.27 20.22 8.70
C HIS A 532 0.08 21.59 8.11
N ALA A 533 -0.80 22.15 7.28
CA ALA A 533 -0.69 23.47 6.66
C ALA A 533 -2.09 24.00 6.35
N ALA A 534 -2.22 25.31 6.15
CA ALA A 534 -3.50 25.90 5.75
C ALA A 534 -3.87 25.44 4.33
N THR A 535 -5.14 25.14 4.11
CA THR A 535 -5.67 24.66 2.82
C THR A 535 -6.88 25.48 2.41
N ASN A 536 -7.31 25.38 1.15
CA ASN A 536 -8.57 25.94 0.69
C ASN A 536 -9.72 24.93 0.67
N PHE A 537 -9.69 23.90 1.51
CA PHE A 537 -10.87 23.07 1.73
C PHE A 537 -11.97 23.92 2.40
N ARG A 538 -13.20 23.80 1.91
CA ARG A 538 -14.37 24.46 2.49
C ARG A 538 -14.60 24.05 3.95
N GLU A 539 -14.37 22.77 4.22
CA GLU A 539 -14.49 22.15 5.52
C GLU A 539 -13.17 21.51 5.94
N THR A 540 -12.73 21.79 7.16
CA THR A 540 -11.56 21.19 7.79
C THR A 540 -11.97 20.51 9.09
N GLY A 541 -11.70 19.21 9.21
CA GLY A 541 -12.05 18.41 10.36
C GLY A 541 -10.86 18.09 11.27
N ILE A 542 -11.04 18.19 12.59
CA ILE A 542 -10.15 17.62 13.60
C ILE A 542 -10.97 16.60 14.39
N VAL A 543 -10.48 15.36 14.48
CA VAL A 543 -11.06 14.33 15.35
C VAL A 543 -9.98 13.88 16.31
N TYR A 544 -10.23 14.01 17.61
CA TYR A 544 -9.21 13.84 18.62
C TYR A 544 -9.79 13.33 19.93
N HIS A 545 -9.01 12.54 20.67
CA HIS A 545 -9.39 12.08 22.01
C HIS A 545 -8.82 13.03 23.07
N LEU A 546 -9.67 13.78 23.77
CA LEU A 546 -9.27 14.65 24.87
C LEU A 546 -9.15 13.81 26.15
N PRO A 547 -7.95 13.63 26.72
CA PRO A 547 -7.70 12.65 27.78
C PRO A 547 -8.21 13.08 29.17
N ARG A 548 -8.70 14.33 29.31
CA ARG A 548 -9.09 14.90 30.61
C ARG A 548 -10.07 16.04 30.45
N SER A 549 -10.76 16.35 31.55
CA SER A 549 -11.48 17.60 31.71
C SER A 549 -10.52 18.80 31.64
N GLY A 550 -10.99 19.92 31.12
CA GLY A 550 -10.19 21.12 31.02
C GLY A 550 -10.61 22.05 29.89
N ARG A 551 -9.91 23.18 29.81
CA ARG A 551 -9.98 24.14 28.72
C ARG A 551 -9.13 23.65 27.56
N TYR A 552 -9.61 23.81 26.35
CA TYR A 552 -8.89 23.58 25.11
C TYR A 552 -9.10 24.81 24.22
N ALA A 553 -8.22 25.03 23.26
CA ALA A 553 -8.29 26.18 22.39
C ALA A 553 -8.05 25.80 20.94
N LEU A 554 -8.73 26.49 20.04
CA LEU A 554 -8.55 26.38 18.60
C LEU A 554 -7.82 27.62 18.12
N SER A 555 -6.72 27.46 17.40
CA SER A 555 -6.16 28.52 16.58
C SER A 555 -6.70 28.39 15.17
N VAL A 556 -7.40 29.42 14.71
CA VAL A 556 -7.85 29.52 13.32
C VAL A 556 -7.01 30.56 12.62
N THR A 557 -6.43 30.19 11.48
CA THR A 557 -5.48 31.02 10.74
C THR A 557 -5.97 31.25 9.32
N CYS A 558 -5.65 32.41 8.74
CA CYS A 558 -6.00 32.74 7.36
C CYS A 558 -4.80 33.32 6.59
N PRO A 559 -3.78 32.52 6.25
CA PRO A 559 -2.53 33.04 5.65
C PRO A 559 -2.74 33.66 4.26
N ARG A 560 -3.76 33.22 3.51
CA ARG A 560 -4.08 33.73 2.17
C ARG A 560 -5.58 33.92 1.97
N ALA A 561 -5.99 35.17 1.82
CA ALA A 561 -7.38 35.52 1.53
C ALA A 561 -7.53 36.78 0.67
N LYS A 562 -8.72 36.99 0.13
CA LYS A 562 -9.18 38.24 -0.49
C LYS A 562 -10.35 38.83 0.29
N GLY A 563 -10.07 39.80 1.17
CA GLY A 563 -11.07 40.39 2.05
C GLY A 563 -11.49 39.44 3.18
N LYS A 564 -12.62 39.73 3.81
CA LYS A 564 -13.15 38.99 4.96
C LYS A 564 -13.52 37.55 4.63
N VAL A 565 -13.23 36.65 5.56
CA VAL A 565 -13.45 35.22 5.49
C VAL A 565 -14.17 34.76 6.75
N PRO A 566 -15.51 34.71 6.75
CA PRO A 566 -16.27 34.13 7.84
C PRO A 566 -16.13 32.60 7.85
N ALA A 567 -16.04 32.01 9.04
CA ALA A 567 -16.09 30.58 9.26
C ALA A 567 -16.86 30.21 10.53
N LEU A 568 -17.64 29.13 10.45
CA LEU A 568 -18.34 28.47 11.54
C LEU A 568 -17.49 27.31 12.07
N ILE A 569 -17.32 27.24 13.38
CA ILE A 569 -16.67 26.15 14.10
C ILE A 569 -17.75 25.38 14.84
N THR A 570 -17.83 24.08 14.60
CA THR A 570 -18.74 23.15 15.27
C THR A 570 -17.93 22.15 16.06
N ILE A 571 -18.13 22.06 17.37
CA ILE A 571 -17.46 21.11 18.27
C ILE A 571 -18.52 20.15 18.81
N VAL A 572 -18.38 18.87 18.50
CA VAL A 572 -19.20 17.79 19.05
C VAL A 572 -18.35 16.98 20.01
N ALA A 573 -18.88 16.72 21.20
CA ALA A 573 -18.26 15.88 22.23
C ALA A 573 -19.27 14.86 22.76
N SER A 574 -18.85 13.99 23.68
CA SER A 574 -19.79 13.06 24.33
C SER A 574 -20.84 13.78 25.17
N TYR A 575 -22.02 13.16 25.35
CA TYR A 575 -23.11 13.71 26.18
C TYR A 575 -22.67 14.09 27.60
N SER A 576 -21.73 13.33 28.16
CA SER A 576 -21.21 13.53 29.51
C SER A 576 -20.11 14.60 29.58
N ALA A 577 -19.54 15.02 28.46
CA ALA A 577 -18.47 16.02 28.41
C ALA A 577 -18.96 17.46 28.60
N ASN A 578 -20.24 17.75 28.35
CA ASN A 578 -20.84 19.08 28.51
C ASN A 578 -19.98 20.19 27.89
N SER A 579 -19.64 20.03 26.61
CA SER A 579 -18.79 20.97 25.88
C SER A 579 -19.45 22.35 25.77
N ARG A 580 -18.65 23.40 25.91
CA ARG A 580 -19.11 24.80 25.80
C ARG A 580 -17.97 25.74 25.45
N LEU A 581 -18.27 26.81 24.71
CA LEU A 581 -17.32 27.90 24.52
C LEU A 581 -17.07 28.63 25.84
N VAL A 582 -15.85 29.07 26.04
CA VAL A 582 -15.43 29.87 27.20
C VAL A 582 -14.60 31.05 26.73
N GLU A 583 -14.61 32.14 27.50
CA GLU A 583 -13.69 33.25 27.23
C GLU A 583 -12.26 32.80 27.52
N ALA A 584 -11.32 33.26 26.68
CA ALA A 584 -9.91 33.06 26.93
C ALA A 584 -9.50 33.75 28.25
N PRO A 585 -8.70 33.10 29.12
CA PRO A 585 -8.16 33.71 30.32
C PRO A 585 -7.41 35.04 30.04
N GLU A 586 -7.36 35.95 31.01
CA GLU A 586 -6.66 37.25 30.86
C GLU A 586 -5.16 37.11 30.50
N ASP A 587 -4.54 35.98 30.85
CA ASP A 587 -3.13 35.65 30.58
C ASP A 587 -2.94 34.82 29.30
N ALA A 588 -4.00 34.42 28.61
CA ALA A 588 -3.94 33.64 27.39
C ALA A 588 -3.55 34.51 26.18
N GLY A 589 -2.33 34.32 25.68
CA GLY A 589 -1.84 34.99 24.47
C GLY A 589 -2.30 34.33 23.16
N MET A 590 -2.09 35.00 22.03
CA MET A 590 -2.16 34.30 20.74
C MET A 590 -0.97 33.36 20.59
N PHE A 591 -1.19 32.19 20.00
CA PHE A 591 -0.14 31.19 19.77
C PHE A 591 0.96 31.75 18.85
N GLU A 592 2.23 31.64 19.24
CA GLU A 592 3.39 32.11 18.45
C GLU A 592 3.69 31.18 17.27
N ASP A 593 4.09 31.77 16.13
CA ASP A 593 4.77 31.17 14.97
C ASP A 593 4.45 29.69 14.64
N GLU A 594 3.33 29.47 13.93
CA GLU A 594 3.13 28.32 13.03
C GLU A 594 2.54 28.83 11.70
N ASP A 595 3.49 29.31 10.90
CA ASP A 595 3.63 29.34 9.45
C ASP A 595 2.51 29.92 8.56
N ASP A 596 2.93 30.91 7.77
CA ASP A 596 2.42 31.26 6.43
C ASP A 596 2.43 30.05 5.44
N ASP A 597 2.71 28.83 5.91
CA ASP A 597 2.80 27.61 5.10
C ASP A 597 1.41 27.22 4.60
N ILE A 598 1.26 27.42 3.29
CA ILE A 598 0.13 27.03 2.49
C ILE A 598 0.46 25.68 1.86
N ASP A 599 -0.41 24.69 2.02
CA ASP A 599 -0.32 23.49 1.18
C ASP A 599 -0.65 23.88 -0.27
N GLU A 600 0.37 23.97 -1.12
CA GLU A 600 0.20 24.19 -2.56
C GLU A 600 -0.15 22.89 -3.32
N GLY A 601 -0.40 21.78 -2.62
CA GLY A 601 -0.80 20.48 -3.16
C GLY A 601 0.32 19.46 -3.21
N GLU A 602 0.00 18.22 -3.61
CA GLU A 602 0.91 17.05 -3.68
C GLU A 602 2.20 17.33 -4.49
N GLU A 603 2.17 18.26 -5.45
CA GLU A 603 3.36 18.66 -6.22
C GLU A 603 4.41 19.41 -5.37
N SER A 604 4.01 20.05 -4.26
CA SER A 604 4.94 20.77 -3.37
C SER A 604 5.75 19.82 -2.48
N ALA A 605 5.13 18.75 -1.97
CA ALA A 605 5.80 17.69 -1.21
C ALA A 605 6.79 16.87 -2.07
N ALA A 606 6.58 16.84 -3.39
CA ALA A 606 7.51 16.31 -4.38
C ALA A 606 8.66 17.29 -4.71
N ARG A 607 8.42 18.62 -4.65
CA ARG A 607 9.47 19.63 -4.87
C ARG A 607 10.55 19.65 -3.78
N ASN A 608 10.23 19.25 -2.55
CA ASN A 608 11.13 19.43 -1.40
C ASN A 608 11.99 18.20 -1.05
N ASN A 609 11.93 17.08 -1.79
CA ASN A 609 12.89 15.98 -1.57
C ASN A 609 13.25 15.27 -2.89
N PRO A 610 14.24 15.77 -3.66
CA PRO A 610 14.61 15.20 -4.95
C PRO A 610 15.15 13.77 -4.79
N ILE A 611 14.82 12.90 -5.75
CA ILE A 611 15.44 11.57 -5.84
C ILE A 611 16.86 11.72 -6.37
N ASP A 612 17.84 11.36 -5.53
CA ASP A 612 19.25 11.51 -5.87
C ASP A 612 19.72 10.34 -6.75
N TYR A 613 20.28 10.68 -7.92
CA TYR A 613 20.94 9.69 -8.78
C TYR A 613 22.44 9.56 -8.50
N MET A 614 23.07 10.65 -8.06
CA MET A 614 24.46 10.71 -7.60
C MET A 614 24.49 10.83 -6.08
N PRO A 615 25.47 10.22 -5.39
CA PRO A 615 25.57 10.36 -3.96
C PRO A 615 25.93 11.81 -3.61
N ILE A 616 25.26 12.34 -2.60
CA ILE A 616 25.53 13.66 -2.05
C ILE A 616 26.29 13.53 -0.73
N ASN A 617 27.10 14.53 -0.43
CA ASN A 617 27.74 14.71 0.86
C ASN A 617 27.10 15.93 1.51
N MET A 618 26.51 15.73 2.69
CA MET A 618 25.88 16.81 3.44
C MET A 618 26.97 17.51 4.28
N PRO A 619 27.33 18.77 3.98
CA PRO A 619 28.37 19.45 4.73
C PRO A 619 27.93 19.61 6.20
N PRO A 620 28.84 19.46 7.17
CA PRO A 620 28.50 19.66 8.57
C PRO A 620 28.00 21.09 8.79
N SER A 621 26.76 21.22 9.26
CA SER A 621 26.17 22.49 9.69
C SER A 621 26.99 23.02 10.88
N LYS A 622 27.56 24.23 10.74
CA LYS A 622 28.26 24.88 11.86
C LYS A 622 27.23 25.44 12.83
N ILE A 623 26.81 24.63 13.79
CA ILE A 623 25.93 25.07 14.87
C ILE A 623 26.73 25.97 15.81
N THR A 624 26.27 27.22 15.96
CA THR A 624 26.89 28.22 16.84
C THR A 624 26.01 28.50 18.04
N GLU A 625 26.62 28.67 19.21
CA GLU A 625 25.94 29.20 20.39
C GLU A 625 25.83 30.73 20.36
N LEU A 626 24.80 31.27 20.98
CA LEU A 626 24.64 32.71 21.19
C LEU A 626 25.54 33.19 22.34
N PRO A 627 25.99 34.46 22.37
CA PRO A 627 26.75 35.00 23.50
C PRO A 627 26.01 34.84 24.84
N ASP A 628 26.74 34.65 25.95
CA ASP A 628 26.17 34.60 27.30
C ASP A 628 25.52 35.94 27.67
N SER A 629 24.27 35.87 28.15
CA SER A 629 23.45 37.03 28.49
C SER A 629 23.23 37.14 30.01
N THR A 630 22.84 38.31 30.48
CA THR A 630 22.34 38.48 31.86
C THR A 630 20.83 38.27 31.96
N THR A 631 20.14 38.20 30.82
CA THR A 631 18.70 37.93 30.76
C THR A 631 18.46 36.43 30.78
N PRO A 632 17.73 35.87 31.76
CA PRO A 632 17.45 34.45 31.81
C PRO A 632 16.75 33.97 30.55
N PHE A 633 17.23 32.87 29.98
CA PHE A 633 16.54 32.13 28.95
C PHE A 633 15.53 31.19 29.59
N GLU A 634 14.32 31.17 29.05
CA GLU A 634 13.26 30.29 29.53
C GLU A 634 12.72 29.49 28.35
N ASP A 635 12.82 28.17 28.45
CA ASP A 635 12.28 27.24 27.46
C ASP A 635 10.80 26.96 27.76
N LYS A 636 10.00 28.04 27.78
CA LYS A 636 8.62 28.02 28.26
C LYS A 636 7.78 26.98 27.55
N ARG A 637 7.87 26.93 26.22
CA ARG A 637 7.12 25.96 25.40
C ARG A 637 7.44 24.53 25.82
N PHE A 638 8.72 24.15 25.95
CA PHE A 638 9.09 22.80 26.36
C PHE A 638 8.63 22.44 27.79
N MET A 639 8.71 23.39 28.74
CA MET A 639 8.22 23.18 30.10
C MET A 639 6.70 22.99 30.15
N VAL A 640 5.98 23.83 29.42
CA VAL A 640 4.53 23.74 29.23
C VAL A 640 4.20 22.39 28.61
N ASP A 641 4.91 22.02 27.53
CA ASP A 641 4.87 20.73 26.82
C ASP A 641 5.03 19.53 27.73
N ASN A 642 5.74 19.65 28.84
CA ASN A 642 6.00 18.56 29.77
C ASN A 642 5.32 18.74 31.14
N LYS A 643 4.36 19.66 31.30
CA LYS A 643 3.72 19.93 32.61
C LYS A 643 3.03 18.70 33.22
N ILE A 644 2.64 17.73 32.40
CA ILE A 644 1.92 16.52 32.85
C ILE A 644 2.79 15.51 33.62
N ILE A 645 4.12 15.59 33.50
CA ILE A 645 5.01 14.57 34.07
C ILE A 645 5.12 14.64 35.60
N THR A 646 4.87 15.82 36.18
CA THR A 646 4.95 16.04 37.62
C THR A 646 4.13 17.26 38.03
N ASN A 647 3.52 17.18 39.23
CA ASN A 647 2.88 18.33 39.87
C ASN A 647 3.90 19.19 40.66
N ASP A 648 5.11 18.68 40.89
CA ASP A 648 6.17 19.41 41.59
C ASP A 648 6.79 20.50 40.70
N PRO A 649 7.34 21.58 41.30
CA PRO A 649 7.92 22.67 40.54
C PRO A 649 9.17 22.23 39.77
N TRP A 650 9.32 22.79 38.57
CA TRP A 650 10.58 22.74 37.84
C TRP A 650 11.51 23.80 38.41
N ILE A 651 12.69 23.39 38.86
CA ILE A 651 13.65 24.30 39.50
C ILE A 651 14.93 24.40 38.68
N HIS A 652 15.63 25.53 38.80
CA HIS A 652 16.96 25.66 38.20
C HIS A 652 17.91 24.63 38.82
N ILE A 653 18.73 23.95 37.99
CA ILE A 653 19.74 23.00 38.48
C ILE A 653 20.67 23.68 39.48
N GLY A 654 20.91 24.98 39.30
CA GLY A 654 21.66 25.80 40.23
C GLY A 654 21.12 25.91 41.65
N ASP A 655 19.85 25.58 41.87
CA ASP A 655 19.20 25.53 43.18
C ASP A 655 19.16 24.09 43.72
N LEU A 656 19.10 23.08 42.84
CA LEU A 656 19.17 21.66 43.18
C LEU A 656 20.59 21.23 43.58
N TYR A 657 21.57 21.61 42.77
CA TYR A 657 22.99 21.29 42.88
C TYR A 657 23.81 22.59 42.82
N PRO A 658 23.76 23.43 43.87
CA PRO A 658 24.45 24.72 43.89
C PRO A 658 25.97 24.59 43.74
N GLU A 659 26.55 23.45 44.13
CA GLU A 659 27.99 23.16 43.94
C GLU A 659 28.37 23.12 42.46
N GLY A 660 27.48 22.69 41.56
CA GLY A 660 27.82 22.59 40.15
C GLY A 660 28.00 23.95 39.46
N LYS A 661 27.62 25.07 40.08
CA LYS A 661 27.99 26.42 39.62
C LYS A 661 29.51 26.67 39.69
N THR A 662 30.22 25.97 40.57
CA THR A 662 31.67 26.10 40.74
C THR A 662 32.46 24.97 40.06
N LEU A 663 31.77 23.92 39.62
CA LEU A 663 32.35 22.84 38.84
C LEU A 663 32.34 23.18 37.34
N PRO A 664 33.30 22.66 36.56
CA PRO A 664 33.21 22.72 35.11
C PRO A 664 31.95 21.97 34.64
N LEU A 665 31.19 22.58 33.70
CA LEU A 665 30.01 21.94 33.10
C LEU A 665 30.36 20.54 32.57
N LEU A 666 31.49 20.44 31.87
CA LEU A 666 32.07 19.20 31.38
C LEU A 666 33.39 18.93 32.13
N PRO A 667 33.41 18.05 33.14
CA PRO A 667 34.62 17.69 33.87
C PRO A 667 35.73 17.12 32.97
N ASP A 668 36.97 17.18 33.46
CA ASP A 668 38.13 16.59 32.77
C ASP A 668 37.94 15.07 32.52
N LYS A 669 37.35 14.38 33.50
CA LYS A 669 36.94 12.98 33.39
C LYS A 669 35.43 12.86 33.57
N LEU A 670 34.74 12.45 32.50
CA LEU A 670 33.36 11.96 32.58
C LEU A 670 33.39 10.54 33.15
N SER A 671 32.41 10.18 33.98
CA SER A 671 32.43 8.90 34.71
C SER A 671 31.01 8.44 35.08
N ARG A 672 30.79 7.13 35.19
CA ARG A 672 29.48 6.52 35.47
C ARG A 672 28.90 6.87 36.84
N ASP A 673 29.74 7.18 37.82
CA ASP A 673 29.32 7.65 39.16
C ASP A 673 28.69 9.05 39.13
N GLN A 674 28.74 9.74 37.98
CA GLN A 674 28.17 11.08 37.83
C GLN A 674 26.68 11.10 37.52
N PHE A 675 26.07 9.96 37.20
CA PHE A 675 24.66 9.87 36.91
C PHE A 675 24.04 8.58 37.43
N GLU A 676 22.78 8.67 37.81
CA GLU A 676 21.96 7.52 38.18
C GLU A 676 20.50 7.75 37.76
N GLN A 677 19.73 6.67 37.70
CA GLN A 677 18.32 6.71 37.36
C GLN A 677 17.48 7.40 38.44
N GLY A 678 16.45 8.13 38.00
CA GLY A 678 15.45 8.74 38.87
C GLY A 678 14.32 7.81 39.26
N GLU A 679 13.20 8.38 39.71
CA GLU A 679 11.98 7.59 39.95
C GLU A 679 11.35 7.06 38.65
N HIS A 680 11.64 7.69 37.51
CA HIS A 680 11.15 7.25 36.20
C HIS A 680 12.14 6.26 35.55
N PHE A 681 11.69 5.05 35.23
CA PHE A 681 12.56 3.91 34.92
C PHE A 681 12.80 3.65 33.42
N GLU A 682 12.07 4.24 32.49
CA GLU A 682 12.08 3.77 31.09
C GLU A 682 13.03 4.52 30.13
N CYS A 683 14.17 5.04 30.61
CA CYS A 683 15.07 5.87 29.79
C CYS A 683 16.40 5.19 29.41
N CYS A 684 16.64 4.98 28.11
CA CYS A 684 17.90 4.45 27.58
C CYS A 684 19.06 5.46 27.53
N CYS A 685 18.83 6.75 27.83
CA CYS A 685 19.86 7.79 27.79
C CYS A 685 21.05 7.47 28.72
N LEU A 686 20.77 7.04 29.95
CA LEU A 686 21.82 6.70 30.92
C LEU A 686 22.69 5.54 30.44
N THR A 687 22.06 4.55 29.78
CA THR A 687 22.76 3.43 29.16
C THR A 687 23.69 3.90 28.05
N ALA A 688 23.25 4.82 27.19
CA ALA A 688 24.10 5.43 26.16
C ALA A 688 25.24 6.25 26.78
N PHE A 689 25.00 6.97 27.89
CA PHE A 689 26.06 7.70 28.59
C PHE A 689 27.11 6.74 29.14
N ALA A 690 26.67 5.67 29.82
CA ALA A 690 27.54 4.69 30.48
C ALA A 690 28.48 3.96 29.51
N THR A 691 28.04 3.69 28.29
CA THR A 691 28.84 3.02 27.26
C THR A 691 29.81 3.96 26.55
N LEU A 692 29.58 5.28 26.61
CA LEU A 692 30.41 6.29 25.97
C LEU A 692 31.45 6.92 26.90
N VAL A 693 31.19 7.07 28.20
CA VAL A 693 32.07 7.83 29.12
C VAL A 693 33.50 7.30 29.21
N ASP A 694 33.71 5.99 29.14
CA ASP A 694 35.04 5.39 29.38
C ASP A 694 35.96 5.48 28.16
N HIS A 695 35.44 5.19 26.96
CA HIS A 695 36.24 5.10 25.73
C HIS A 695 36.00 6.24 24.74
N HIS A 696 34.82 6.86 24.75
CA HIS A 696 34.38 7.87 23.78
C HIS A 696 33.80 9.13 24.43
N PRO A 697 34.45 9.72 25.46
CA PRO A 697 33.92 10.92 26.10
C PRO A 697 33.96 12.14 25.16
N ASP A 698 34.67 12.06 24.03
CA ASP A 698 34.62 13.04 22.95
C ASP A 698 33.25 13.09 22.27
N VAL A 699 32.54 11.97 22.13
CA VAL A 699 31.16 11.93 21.59
C VAL A 699 30.23 12.74 22.49
N LEU A 700 30.24 12.45 23.80
CA LEU A 700 29.45 13.19 24.78
C LEU A 700 29.85 14.66 24.85
N ARG A 701 31.13 15.00 24.69
CA ARG A 701 31.54 16.41 24.62
C ARG A 701 31.07 17.07 23.33
N ASN A 702 31.02 16.36 22.20
CA ASN A 702 30.65 16.93 20.91
C ASN A 702 29.16 17.28 20.82
N VAL A 703 28.28 16.56 21.50
CA VAL A 703 26.85 16.92 21.54
C VAL A 703 26.58 18.22 22.30
N PHE A 704 27.45 18.64 23.23
CA PHE A 704 27.40 19.96 23.85
C PHE A 704 28.04 21.00 22.95
N VAL A 705 27.28 21.98 22.45
CA VAL A 705 27.86 23.17 21.82
C VAL A 705 28.34 24.13 22.91
N THR A 706 27.53 24.30 23.95
CA THR A 706 27.89 25.06 25.16
C THR A 706 28.82 24.26 26.05
N LYS A 707 30.02 24.78 26.31
CA LYS A 707 31.09 24.09 27.07
C LYS A 707 31.24 24.54 28.52
N GLU A 708 30.65 25.68 28.88
CA GLU A 708 30.77 26.31 30.19
C GLU A 708 29.40 26.58 30.81
N VAL A 709 29.34 26.71 32.13
CA VAL A 709 28.13 27.12 32.84
C VAL A 709 27.79 28.55 32.46
N ARG A 710 26.53 28.81 32.11
CA ARG A 710 26.07 30.12 31.62
C ARG A 710 25.22 30.87 32.62
N LYS A 711 25.27 32.20 32.57
CA LYS A 711 24.52 33.08 33.48
C LYS A 711 23.06 33.20 33.08
N ASP A 712 22.77 33.12 31.79
CA ASP A 712 21.40 33.11 31.27
C ASP A 712 20.69 31.76 31.40
N GLY A 713 21.40 30.69 31.78
CA GLY A 713 20.84 29.34 31.87
C GLY A 713 20.53 28.69 30.53
N ARG A 714 20.93 29.26 29.38
CA ARG A 714 20.71 28.69 28.04
C ARG A 714 21.82 27.70 27.69
N TYR A 715 21.49 26.47 27.35
CA TYR A 715 22.48 25.48 26.89
C TYR A 715 22.15 25.01 25.48
N THR A 716 23.15 25.08 24.59
CA THR A 716 23.02 24.64 23.19
C THR A 716 23.64 23.26 22.99
N PHE A 717 22.90 22.39 22.31
CA PHE A 717 23.26 21.04 21.95
C PHE A 717 23.16 20.83 20.45
N GLN A 718 23.81 19.78 19.96
CA GLN A 718 23.64 19.28 18.62
C GLN A 718 23.44 17.76 18.63
N PHE A 719 22.49 17.28 17.84
CA PHE A 719 22.19 15.88 17.63
C PHE A 719 22.10 15.59 16.14
N HIS A 720 22.36 14.36 15.72
CA HIS A 720 22.33 13.97 14.33
C HIS A 720 21.00 13.29 13.98
N ARG A 721 20.27 13.80 12.98
CA ARG A 721 19.04 13.16 12.47
C ARG A 721 19.12 13.13 10.96
N TYR A 722 18.81 11.98 10.36
CA TYR A 722 18.58 11.87 8.91
C TYR A 722 19.68 12.54 8.05
N GLY A 723 20.96 12.32 8.40
CA GLY A 723 22.12 12.83 7.66
C GLY A 723 22.62 14.22 8.07
N GLN A 724 22.01 14.88 9.07
CA GLN A 724 22.33 16.27 9.42
C GLN A 724 22.42 16.50 10.93
N TRP A 725 23.27 17.44 11.33
CA TRP A 725 23.31 17.95 12.70
C TRP A 725 22.21 19.01 12.91
N VAL A 726 21.40 18.79 13.94
CA VAL A 726 20.24 19.59 14.36
C VAL A 726 20.56 20.29 15.67
N LYS A 727 20.31 21.60 15.74
CA LYS A 727 20.51 22.42 16.94
C LYS A 727 19.35 22.24 17.93
N VAL A 728 19.66 22.08 19.21
CA VAL A 728 18.68 22.06 20.31
C VAL A 728 19.12 23.05 21.39
N GLU A 729 18.22 23.90 21.86
CA GLU A 729 18.49 24.86 22.94
C GLU A 729 17.54 24.63 24.11
N ILE A 730 18.05 24.49 25.33
CA ILE A 730 17.25 24.29 26.55
C ILE A 730 17.62 25.31 27.62
N ASP A 731 16.73 25.55 28.57
CA ASP A 731 17.08 26.19 29.85
C ASP A 731 17.58 25.15 30.88
N ASP A 732 18.04 25.60 32.04
CA ASP A 732 18.54 24.75 33.14
C ASP A 732 17.47 24.39 34.19
N ARG A 733 16.17 24.46 33.86
CA ARG A 733 15.12 23.99 34.77
C ARG A 733 14.89 22.48 34.64
N ILE A 734 14.87 21.75 35.75
CA ILE A 734 14.67 20.28 35.77
C ILE A 734 13.40 19.93 36.56
N PRO A 735 12.59 18.98 36.07
CA PRO A 735 11.41 18.49 36.79
C PRO A 735 11.81 17.70 38.03
N LEU A 736 11.12 17.97 39.13
CA LEU A 736 11.30 17.25 40.40
C LEU A 736 10.19 16.24 40.66
N THR A 737 10.51 15.29 41.54
CA THR A 737 9.57 14.48 42.31
C THR A 737 10.13 14.37 43.73
N LYS A 738 9.33 14.71 44.74
CA LYS A 738 9.71 14.60 46.17
C LYS A 738 11.08 15.22 46.47
N GLN A 739 11.35 16.42 45.93
CA GLN A 739 12.61 17.18 46.07
C GLN A 739 13.86 16.58 45.40
N GLN A 740 13.72 15.56 44.56
CA GLN A 740 14.81 15.01 43.74
C GLN A 740 14.48 15.14 42.25
N ALA A 741 15.48 15.11 41.38
CA ALA A 741 15.22 15.06 39.94
C ALA A 741 14.41 13.81 39.58
N LEU A 742 13.39 14.00 38.73
CA LEU A 742 12.44 12.95 38.32
C LEU A 742 13.08 11.87 37.45
N PHE A 743 13.88 12.30 36.47
CA PHE A 743 14.62 11.44 35.54
C PHE A 743 16.09 11.33 35.98
N CYS A 744 17.08 11.64 35.16
CA CYS A 744 18.49 11.58 35.51
C CYS A 744 18.79 12.39 36.79
N ARG A 745 19.51 11.75 37.72
CA ARG A 745 20.09 12.37 38.91
C ARG A 745 21.59 12.40 38.79
N SER A 746 22.26 13.27 39.57
CA SER A 746 23.72 13.26 39.68
C SER A 746 24.17 13.08 41.13
N PRO A 747 24.63 11.88 41.52
CA PRO A 747 25.15 11.62 42.87
C PRO A 747 26.34 12.52 43.23
N THR A 748 27.18 12.83 42.24
CA THR A 748 28.34 13.72 42.37
C THR A 748 28.02 15.18 42.06
N ARG A 749 26.74 15.53 41.85
CA ARG A 749 26.22 16.89 41.64
C ARG A 749 26.75 17.62 40.39
N HIS A 750 27.17 16.86 39.38
CA HIS A 750 27.52 17.38 38.06
C HIS A 750 26.25 17.65 37.23
N TRP A 751 26.26 18.72 36.41
CA TRP A 751 25.05 19.15 35.69
C TRP A 751 24.89 18.51 34.31
N TRP A 752 25.98 18.09 33.68
CA TRP A 752 25.94 17.60 32.30
C TRP A 752 24.96 16.44 32.07
N PRO A 753 24.78 15.44 32.96
CA PRO A 753 23.89 14.33 32.65
C PRO A 753 22.43 14.78 32.57
N LEU A 754 22.02 15.65 33.50
CA LEU A 754 20.66 16.19 33.57
C LEU A 754 20.34 17.08 32.37
N LEU A 755 21.30 17.93 31.98
CA LEU A 755 21.15 18.80 30.82
C LEU A 755 21.11 17.99 29.51
N LEU A 756 21.93 16.94 29.39
CA LEU A 756 21.97 16.11 28.19
C LEU A 756 20.68 15.29 28.02
N GLU A 757 20.17 14.65 29.08
CA GLU A 757 18.89 13.94 29.02
C GLU A 757 17.73 14.88 28.67
N LYS A 758 17.69 16.08 29.28
CA LYS A 758 16.70 17.11 28.92
C LYS A 758 16.81 17.53 27.45
N ALA A 759 18.01 17.71 26.95
CA ALA A 759 18.23 18.06 25.55
C ALA A 759 17.76 16.93 24.61
N CYS A 760 17.95 15.66 24.99
CA CYS A 760 17.38 14.52 24.28
C CYS A 760 15.85 14.54 24.31
N ALA A 761 15.24 14.78 25.47
CA ALA A 761 13.78 14.91 25.61
C ALA A 761 13.24 16.03 24.69
N LYS A 762 13.90 17.19 24.63
CA LYS A 762 13.52 18.27 23.71
C LYS A 762 13.72 17.90 22.25
N PHE A 763 14.81 17.23 21.91
CA PHE A 763 15.05 16.74 20.55
C PHE A 763 13.95 15.78 20.07
N TYR A 764 13.35 15.05 21.00
CA TYR A 764 12.18 14.19 20.80
C TYR A 764 10.85 14.84 21.19
N THR A 765 10.82 16.16 21.35
CA THR A 765 9.66 16.98 21.76
C THR A 765 9.25 16.85 23.23
N LEU A 766 9.18 15.65 23.81
CA LEU A 766 8.74 15.38 25.18
C LEU A 766 9.69 14.42 25.92
N TYR A 767 9.72 14.50 27.25
CA TYR A 767 10.37 13.48 28.09
C TYR A 767 9.73 12.10 27.89
N GLN A 768 8.39 12.04 27.79
CA GLN A 768 7.67 10.79 27.54
C GLN A 768 8.10 10.13 26.22
N ASN A 769 8.54 10.89 25.22
CA ASN A 769 8.97 10.33 23.94
C ASN A 769 10.35 9.65 24.01
N LEU A 770 11.05 9.76 25.13
CA LEU A 770 12.23 8.94 25.44
C LEU A 770 11.86 7.51 25.82
N GLU A 771 10.60 7.26 26.24
CA GLU A 771 10.09 5.91 26.48
C GLU A 771 10.12 5.11 25.17
N GLY A 772 10.54 3.85 25.27
CA GLY A 772 10.72 2.97 24.11
C GLY A 772 11.80 3.44 23.12
N CYS A 773 12.62 4.43 23.46
CA CYS A 773 13.78 4.81 22.63
C CYS A 773 14.84 3.69 22.65
N THR A 774 15.36 3.37 21.47
CA THR A 774 16.38 2.33 21.33
C THR A 774 17.77 2.93 21.49
N LEU A 775 18.74 2.13 21.95
CA LEU A 775 20.14 2.55 21.92
C LEU A 775 20.63 2.80 20.49
N GLN A 776 20.03 2.15 19.51
CA GLN A 776 20.33 2.39 18.11
C GLN A 776 20.04 3.83 17.69
N GLU A 777 18.86 4.35 18.06
CA GLU A 777 18.48 5.74 17.81
C GLU A 777 19.45 6.71 18.50
N LEU A 778 19.67 6.54 19.81
CA LEU A 778 20.53 7.44 20.58
C LEU A 778 21.99 7.44 20.13
N TYR A 779 22.56 6.27 19.84
CA TYR A 779 23.92 6.20 19.33
C TYR A 779 24.06 6.93 17.99
N TYR A 780 23.09 6.75 17.09
CA TYR A 780 23.08 7.50 15.84
C TYR A 780 22.93 9.00 16.08
N ASP A 781 22.05 9.41 17.00
CA ASP A 781 21.84 10.82 17.33
C ASP A 781 23.09 11.49 17.89
N PHE A 782 23.90 10.77 18.68
CA PHE A 782 25.09 11.36 19.29
C PHE A 782 26.30 11.38 18.37
N THR A 783 26.33 10.49 17.37
CA THR A 783 27.54 10.23 16.57
C THR A 783 27.40 10.55 15.09
N GLY A 784 26.19 10.50 14.55
CA GLY A 784 25.93 10.43 13.10
C GLY A 784 26.57 9.22 12.41
N CYS A 785 27.04 8.24 13.19
CA CYS A 785 27.75 7.07 12.70
C CYS A 785 26.82 5.85 12.65
N PRO A 786 27.08 4.91 11.74
CA PRO A 786 26.24 3.73 11.55
C PRO A 786 26.20 2.84 12.80
N VAL A 787 25.01 2.33 13.10
CA VAL A 787 24.74 1.44 14.24
C VAL A 787 24.21 0.10 13.73
N MET A 788 24.94 -0.97 14.01
CA MET A 788 24.62 -2.34 13.61
C MET A 788 23.74 -3.03 14.66
N ASN A 789 22.77 -3.81 14.22
CA ASN A 789 22.02 -4.72 15.08
C ASN A 789 22.55 -6.16 14.88
N ILE A 790 23.00 -6.79 15.97
CA ILE A 790 23.55 -8.13 15.99
C ILE A 790 22.60 -9.03 16.78
N PRO A 791 21.90 -9.99 16.14
CA PRO A 791 21.03 -10.92 16.87
C PRO A 791 21.82 -11.81 17.81
N THR A 792 21.23 -12.17 18.95
CA THR A 792 21.79 -13.19 19.86
C THR A 792 21.33 -14.61 19.52
N ASP A 793 20.20 -14.76 18.79
CA ASP A 793 19.77 -16.07 18.30
C ASP A 793 20.82 -16.64 17.32
N LEU A 794 21.28 -17.85 17.61
CA LEU A 794 22.37 -18.51 16.89
C LEU A 794 22.13 -18.61 15.38
N LYS A 795 20.89 -18.86 14.95
CA LYS A 795 20.57 -19.02 13.52
C LYS A 795 20.55 -17.67 12.83
N LEU A 796 19.94 -16.66 13.46
CA LEU A 796 19.90 -15.31 12.94
C LEU A 796 21.29 -14.67 12.91
N ALA A 797 22.07 -14.82 13.98
CA ALA A 797 23.44 -14.34 14.08
C ALA A 797 24.30 -14.89 12.94
N LYS A 798 24.30 -16.22 12.76
CA LYS A 798 25.03 -16.87 11.65
C LYS A 798 24.55 -16.40 10.28
N SER A 799 23.25 -16.18 10.11
CA SER A 799 22.72 -15.63 8.84
C SER A 799 23.17 -14.20 8.57
N ALA A 800 23.43 -13.42 9.64
CA ALA A 800 23.95 -12.06 9.60
C ALA A 800 25.49 -12.00 9.64
N MET A 801 26.17 -13.16 9.48
CA MET A 801 27.62 -13.32 9.48
C MET A 801 28.31 -13.04 10.83
N TYR A 802 27.61 -13.31 11.94
CA TYR A 802 28.14 -13.23 13.30
C TYR A 802 28.21 -14.62 13.96
N SER A 803 29.35 -14.91 14.59
CA SER A 803 29.60 -16.15 15.33
C SER A 803 29.49 -15.91 16.83
N VAL A 804 28.28 -15.61 17.33
CA VAL A 804 28.06 -15.31 18.76
C VAL A 804 28.30 -16.53 19.67
N ASP A 805 28.35 -17.74 19.09
CA ASP A 805 28.78 -18.98 19.74
C ASP A 805 30.30 -19.20 19.78
N ASP A 806 31.09 -18.27 19.25
CA ASP A 806 32.54 -18.34 19.23
C ASP A 806 33.15 -17.41 20.31
N PRO A 807 34.02 -17.90 21.21
CA PRO A 807 34.76 -17.05 22.15
C PRO A 807 35.51 -15.89 21.49
N GLU A 808 36.02 -16.07 20.26
CA GLU A 808 36.79 -15.03 19.54
C GLU A 808 35.93 -13.79 19.26
N PHE A 809 34.64 -13.96 18.92
CA PHE A 809 33.71 -12.85 18.73
C PHE A 809 33.63 -11.93 19.96
N TRP A 810 33.61 -12.51 21.15
CA TRP A 810 33.48 -11.76 22.41
C TRP A 810 34.79 -11.07 22.82
N LEU A 811 35.93 -11.69 22.51
CA LEU A 811 37.24 -11.08 22.71
C LEU A 811 37.44 -9.90 21.75
N ASP A 812 37.07 -10.06 20.47
CA ASP A 812 37.08 -9.00 19.47
C ASP A 812 36.16 -7.84 19.85
N LEU A 813 34.95 -8.15 20.36
CA LEU A 813 34.03 -7.14 20.88
C LEU A 813 34.69 -6.30 21.98
N ASN A 814 35.35 -6.94 22.94
CA ASN A 814 36.00 -6.23 24.03
C ASN A 814 37.17 -5.36 23.56
N GLU A 815 37.95 -5.84 22.59
CA GLU A 815 39.01 -5.04 21.97
C GLU A 815 38.45 -3.87 21.16
N ASP A 816 37.29 -4.03 20.53
CA ASP A 816 36.62 -3.00 19.73
C ASP A 816 35.99 -1.88 20.57
N LEU A 817 35.82 -2.02 21.88
CA LEU A 817 35.28 -0.96 22.76
C LEU A 817 36.07 0.37 22.67
N LYS A 818 37.34 0.34 22.27
CA LYS A 818 38.16 1.54 22.00
C LYS A 818 37.75 2.31 20.73
N ASN A 819 36.99 1.68 19.84
CA ASN A 819 36.55 2.20 18.55
C ASN A 819 35.02 2.21 18.40
N CYS A 820 34.31 1.46 19.23
CA CYS A 820 32.86 1.26 19.18
C CYS A 820 32.25 1.38 20.57
N ALA A 821 30.93 1.57 20.63
CA ALA A 821 30.15 1.39 21.84
C ALA A 821 29.07 0.31 21.60
N TYR A 822 28.74 -0.42 22.65
CA TYR A 822 27.88 -1.60 22.57
C TYR A 822 26.73 -1.52 23.59
N GLY A 823 25.53 -1.79 23.11
CA GLY A 823 24.32 -1.98 23.92
C GLY A 823 23.76 -3.39 23.74
N ALA A 824 22.78 -3.75 24.57
CA ALA A 824 21.99 -4.95 24.39
C ALA A 824 20.55 -4.74 24.85
N THR A 825 19.61 -5.34 24.14
CA THR A 825 18.18 -5.26 24.45
C THR A 825 17.70 -6.57 25.07
N ALA A 826 17.09 -6.50 26.26
CA ALA A 826 16.60 -7.66 27.00
C ALA A 826 15.40 -8.30 26.29
N ARG A 827 15.27 -9.63 26.38
CA ARG A 827 14.15 -10.36 25.76
C ARG A 827 12.90 -10.30 26.64
N SER A 828 11.75 -10.02 26.02
CA SER A 828 10.43 -10.18 26.63
C SER A 828 10.20 -11.59 27.22
N GLY A 829 9.62 -11.68 28.42
CA GLY A 829 9.22 -12.92 29.08
C GLY A 829 10.30 -13.72 29.83
N ILE A 830 11.55 -13.26 29.87
CA ILE A 830 12.66 -13.91 30.61
C ILE A 830 13.07 -13.11 31.85
N GLY A 831 12.97 -11.78 31.80
CA GLY A 831 13.69 -10.87 32.68
C GLY A 831 13.27 -10.88 34.16
N SER A 832 11.98 -11.06 34.46
CA SER A 832 11.46 -10.87 35.83
C SER A 832 12.12 -11.76 36.90
N ASN A 833 12.64 -12.94 36.55
CA ASN A 833 13.26 -13.85 37.52
C ASN A 833 14.75 -13.54 37.81
N LEU A 834 15.44 -12.85 36.89
CA LEU A 834 16.88 -12.58 36.98
C LEU A 834 17.21 -11.19 37.53
N GLY A 835 16.21 -10.33 37.73
CA GLY A 835 16.43 -8.90 38.01
C GLY A 835 16.78 -8.08 36.76
N ILE A 836 16.50 -8.61 35.57
CA ILE A 836 16.66 -7.91 34.30
C ILE A 836 15.29 -7.38 33.87
N GLN A 837 15.18 -6.10 33.55
CA GLN A 837 13.94 -5.51 33.08
C GLN A 837 13.68 -5.92 31.64
N GLU A 838 12.47 -6.41 31.37
CA GLU A 838 12.09 -6.91 30.05
C GLU A 838 11.99 -5.75 29.05
N ASP A 839 12.43 -6.00 27.81
CA ASP A 839 12.43 -5.03 26.71
C ASP A 839 13.19 -3.71 26.99
N GLN A 840 14.04 -3.71 28.04
CA GLN A 840 14.92 -2.59 28.39
C GLN A 840 16.34 -2.78 27.86
N THR A 841 17.09 -1.68 27.80
CA THR A 841 18.44 -1.64 27.24
C THR A 841 19.52 -1.59 28.31
N TYR A 842 20.59 -2.32 28.08
CA TYR A 842 21.73 -2.45 28.97
C TYR A 842 23.04 -2.21 28.21
N GLY A 843 24.03 -1.61 28.87
CA GLY A 843 25.26 -1.17 28.21
C GLY A 843 26.36 -2.19 28.35
N ILE A 844 26.95 -2.70 27.27
CA ILE A 844 28.07 -3.64 27.38
C ILE A 844 29.35 -2.82 27.68
N LEU A 845 29.96 -3.09 28.83
CA LEU A 845 31.12 -2.34 29.33
C LEU A 845 32.44 -3.06 29.08
N SER A 846 32.46 -4.39 29.13
CA SER A 846 33.66 -5.22 28.91
C SER A 846 33.29 -6.70 28.76
N VAL A 847 34.18 -7.50 28.19
CA VAL A 847 34.16 -8.96 28.32
C VAL A 847 35.41 -9.39 29.08
N ILE A 848 35.21 -10.13 30.16
CA ILE A 848 36.28 -10.61 31.04
C ILE A 848 36.40 -12.13 30.97
N SER A 849 37.62 -12.64 31.10
CA SER A 849 37.87 -14.08 31.23
C SER A 849 38.08 -14.45 32.69
N THR A 850 37.34 -15.45 33.16
CA THR A 850 37.45 -15.99 34.53
C THR A 850 38.69 -16.85 34.74
N ARG A 851 39.38 -17.25 33.65
CA ARG A 851 40.56 -18.10 33.68
C ARG A 851 41.60 -17.58 32.70
N ASN A 852 42.87 -17.57 33.10
CA ASN A 852 43.97 -17.35 32.16
C ASN A 852 44.21 -18.61 31.32
N SER A 853 43.32 -18.88 30.36
CA SER A 853 43.47 -19.93 29.35
C SER A 853 44.01 -19.35 28.05
N VAL A 854 44.88 -20.10 27.36
CA VAL A 854 45.37 -19.74 26.02
C VAL A 854 44.25 -19.88 24.97
N SER A 855 43.28 -20.76 25.22
CA SER A 855 42.08 -20.95 24.40
C SER A 855 40.85 -20.89 25.32
N PRO A 856 40.27 -19.70 25.55
CA PRO A 856 39.10 -19.57 26.40
C PRO A 856 37.88 -20.24 25.74
N GLU A 857 37.08 -20.94 26.53
CA GLU A 857 35.76 -21.42 26.13
C GLU A 857 34.70 -20.35 26.45
N LEU A 858 33.51 -20.41 25.83
CA LEU A 858 32.43 -19.46 26.14
C LEU A 858 32.05 -19.45 27.62
N SER A 859 32.14 -20.61 28.29
CA SER A 859 31.89 -20.75 29.72
C SER A 859 32.94 -20.06 30.60
N ASP A 860 34.11 -19.73 30.06
CA ASP A 860 35.14 -18.99 30.77
C ASP A 860 34.92 -17.46 30.67
N LEU A 861 34.00 -16.99 29.83
CA LEU A 861 33.77 -15.57 29.55
C LEU A 861 32.54 -15.01 30.26
N LEU A 862 32.70 -13.82 30.84
CA LEU A 862 31.61 -13.01 31.40
C LEU A 862 31.50 -11.69 30.64
N VAL A 863 30.26 -11.28 30.36
CA VAL A 863 29.92 -9.95 29.88
C VAL A 863 29.69 -9.06 31.10
N MET A 864 30.44 -7.96 31.19
CA MET A 864 30.24 -6.88 32.15
C MET A 864 29.28 -5.87 31.54
N ILE A 865 28.17 -5.60 32.22
CA ILE A 865 27.04 -4.86 31.69
C ILE A 865 26.65 -3.75 32.68
N TYR A 866 26.42 -2.54 32.20
CA TYR A 866 25.85 -1.44 32.97
C TYR A 866 24.38 -1.69 33.24
N ASN A 867 24.00 -1.62 34.52
CA ASN A 867 22.63 -1.72 35.00
C ASN A 867 22.12 -0.34 35.42
N PRO A 868 21.28 0.33 34.60
CA PRO A 868 20.63 1.57 35.03
C PRO A 868 19.62 1.33 36.17
N PHE A 869 19.08 0.11 36.28
CA PHE A 869 18.06 -0.29 37.25
C PHE A 869 18.67 -0.83 38.55
N VAL A 870 19.40 0.01 39.28
CA VAL A 870 20.15 -0.42 40.49
C VAL A 870 19.28 -1.02 41.61
N GLU A 871 17.96 -0.77 41.59
CA GLU A 871 16.99 -1.37 42.50
C GLU A 871 16.61 -2.81 42.11
N ALA A 872 16.72 -3.16 40.83
CA ALA A 872 16.51 -4.50 40.31
C ALA A 872 17.79 -5.33 40.50
N VAL A 873 17.89 -5.98 41.67
CA VAL A 873 19.08 -6.78 42.02
C VAL A 873 19.18 -8.01 41.12
N TYR A 874 20.30 -8.12 40.41
CA TYR A 874 20.61 -9.29 39.60
C TYR A 874 20.80 -10.55 40.46
N THR A 875 20.01 -11.58 40.20
CA THR A 875 20.01 -12.86 40.96
C THR A 875 20.58 -14.03 40.16
N GLY A 876 20.93 -13.82 38.90
CA GLY A 876 21.44 -14.88 38.02
C GLY A 876 22.87 -15.35 38.35
N PRO A 877 23.43 -16.25 37.53
CA PRO A 877 24.81 -16.70 37.62
C PRO A 877 25.83 -15.55 37.72
N MET A 878 26.84 -15.67 38.59
CA MET A 878 27.84 -14.62 38.85
C MET A 878 27.29 -13.34 39.50
N ASN A 879 26.14 -13.41 40.18
CA ASN A 879 25.70 -12.36 41.09
C ASN A 879 26.70 -12.11 42.24
N ASN A 880 26.51 -11.03 43.00
CA ASN A 880 27.44 -10.62 44.07
C ASN A 880 27.68 -11.70 45.15
N GLU A 881 26.72 -12.59 45.41
CA GLU A 881 26.81 -13.63 46.43
C GLU A 881 27.28 -15.00 45.86
N ASP A 882 27.53 -15.08 44.56
CA ASP A 882 27.90 -16.34 43.89
C ASP A 882 29.26 -16.86 44.39
N ILE A 883 29.29 -18.15 44.76
CA ILE A 883 30.50 -18.83 45.27
C ILE A 883 31.62 -18.93 44.23
N ARG A 884 31.31 -18.76 42.94
CA ARG A 884 32.29 -18.75 41.85
C ARG A 884 33.24 -17.56 41.88
N TRP A 885 32.89 -16.49 42.59
CA TRP A 885 33.78 -15.36 42.82
C TRP A 885 34.95 -15.73 43.73
N THR A 886 36.11 -16.04 43.15
CA THR A 886 37.35 -16.26 43.91
C THR A 886 37.87 -14.95 44.52
N PRO A 887 38.67 -14.98 45.60
CA PRO A 887 39.28 -13.77 46.17
C PRO A 887 40.06 -12.95 45.14
N GLU A 888 40.72 -13.60 44.18
CA GLU A 888 41.44 -12.95 43.10
C GLU A 888 40.49 -12.24 42.14
N LEU A 889 39.40 -12.90 41.71
CA LEU A 889 38.39 -12.27 40.84
C LEU A 889 37.69 -11.10 41.54
N ARG A 890 37.35 -11.22 42.83
CA ARG A 890 36.77 -10.10 43.63
C ARG A 890 37.74 -8.94 43.87
N SER A 891 39.04 -9.19 43.79
CA SER A 891 40.03 -8.11 43.91
C SER A 891 40.24 -7.39 42.58
N MET A 892 40.01 -8.06 41.44
CA MET A 892 40.15 -7.46 40.11
C MET A 892 38.85 -6.82 39.61
N HIS A 893 37.71 -7.36 40.04
CA HIS A 893 36.37 -6.93 39.66
C HIS A 893 35.58 -6.62 40.94
N SER A 894 34.70 -5.62 40.90
CA SER A 894 33.85 -5.22 42.02
C SER A 894 32.43 -5.74 41.84
N PRO A 895 32.15 -7.03 42.16
CA PRO A 895 30.80 -7.59 42.03
C PRO A 895 29.77 -6.96 42.99
N GLU A 896 30.22 -6.22 44.01
CA GLU A 896 29.39 -5.44 44.92
C GLU A 896 28.84 -4.15 44.30
N GLN A 897 29.37 -3.71 43.16
CA GLN A 897 28.98 -2.47 42.48
C GLN A 897 27.60 -2.64 41.82
N ARG A 898 26.58 -1.92 42.32
CA ARG A 898 25.17 -2.16 41.97
C ARG A 898 24.77 -1.77 40.54
N ASP A 899 25.48 -0.83 39.94
CA ASP A 899 25.28 -0.38 38.56
C ASP A 899 25.99 -1.29 37.54
N THR A 900 26.57 -2.41 37.98
CA THR A 900 27.34 -3.32 37.14
C THR A 900 26.89 -4.77 37.37
N ILE A 901 26.53 -5.45 36.28
CA ILE A 901 26.19 -6.88 36.26
C ILE A 901 27.30 -7.64 35.55
N TYR A 902 27.69 -8.78 36.10
CA TYR A 902 28.57 -9.73 35.46
C TYR A 902 27.74 -10.97 35.10
N MET A 903 27.69 -11.32 33.82
CA MET A 903 26.83 -12.39 33.32
C MET A 903 27.63 -13.34 32.43
N PRO A 904 27.57 -14.67 32.64
CA PRO A 904 28.17 -15.63 31.72
C PRO A 904 27.61 -15.47 30.31
N VAL A 905 28.45 -15.56 29.28
CA VAL A 905 28.04 -15.36 27.88
C VAL A 905 26.86 -16.26 27.47
N GLY A 906 26.85 -17.52 27.90
CA GLY A 906 25.73 -18.43 27.64
C GLY A 906 24.39 -17.90 28.19
N MET A 907 24.40 -17.34 29.40
CA MET A 907 23.22 -16.71 30.02
C MET A 907 22.85 -15.40 29.30
N PHE A 908 23.84 -14.65 28.83
CA PHE A 908 23.62 -13.42 28.06
C PHE A 908 22.85 -13.70 26.76
N LEU A 909 23.25 -14.74 26.01
CA LEU A 909 22.58 -15.13 24.77
C LEU A 909 21.13 -15.59 24.98
N GLU A 910 20.83 -16.17 26.15
CA GLU A 910 19.47 -16.54 26.53
C GLU A 910 18.64 -15.30 26.95
N THR A 911 19.25 -14.36 27.66
CA THR A 911 18.58 -13.20 28.29
C THR A 911 18.32 -12.05 27.32
N PHE A 912 19.26 -11.77 26.42
CA PHE A 912 19.17 -10.63 25.49
C PHE A 912 18.74 -11.10 24.10
N SER A 913 18.01 -10.25 23.36
CA SER A 913 17.51 -10.53 22.01
C SER A 913 18.45 -10.05 20.90
N SER A 914 19.16 -8.94 21.14
CA SER A 914 20.13 -8.35 20.22
C SER A 914 21.17 -7.48 20.92
N ILE A 915 22.25 -7.18 20.21
CA ILE A 915 23.35 -6.29 20.59
C ILE A 915 23.41 -5.14 19.58
N GLU A 916 23.39 -3.90 20.04
CA GLU A 916 23.54 -2.70 19.21
C GLU A 916 24.99 -2.20 19.23
N LYS A 917 25.66 -2.17 18.07
CA LYS A 917 27.07 -1.75 17.90
C LYS A 917 27.17 -0.45 17.10
N VAL A 918 27.60 0.65 17.71
CA VAL A 918 27.90 1.90 16.97
C VAL A 918 29.38 1.99 16.60
N LEU A 919 29.67 2.34 15.34
CA LEU A 919 31.01 2.49 14.80
C LEU A 919 31.51 3.94 14.93
N ILE A 920 31.97 4.31 16.12
CA ILE A 920 32.45 5.68 16.43
C ILE A 920 33.76 5.99 15.70
N ARG A 921 34.65 4.99 15.59
CA ARG A 921 35.90 5.04 14.84
C ARG A 921 35.96 3.85 13.87
N GLY A 922 36.71 4.00 12.78
CA GLY A 922 36.92 2.93 11.79
C GLY A 922 36.14 3.08 10.48
N VAL A 923 35.34 4.15 10.35
CA VAL A 923 34.75 4.57 9.07
C VAL A 923 35.36 5.90 8.62
N ALA A 924 35.50 6.07 7.30
CA ALA A 924 35.94 7.31 6.70
C ALA A 924 34.78 8.31 6.68
N LEU A 925 34.98 9.47 7.30
CA LEU A 925 34.05 10.59 7.27
C LEU A 925 34.45 11.61 6.19
N PRO A 926 33.50 12.36 5.62
CA PRO A 926 32.05 12.29 5.85
C PRO A 926 31.38 11.08 5.16
N GLY A 927 30.14 10.79 5.56
CA GLY A 927 29.29 9.82 4.87
C GLY A 927 28.77 10.37 3.53
N TRP A 928 28.27 9.44 2.72
CA TRP A 928 27.63 9.71 1.44
C TRP A 928 26.17 9.29 1.52
N HIS A 929 25.28 10.02 0.85
CA HIS A 929 23.85 9.86 1.01
C HIS A 929 23.12 9.89 -0.34
N PHE A 930 21.95 9.26 -0.40
CA PHE A 930 20.95 9.42 -1.46
C PHE A 930 19.58 9.62 -0.83
N ASN A 931 18.90 10.71 -1.16
CA ASN A 931 17.47 10.82 -0.95
C ASN A 931 16.75 9.85 -1.89
N SER A 932 15.91 8.99 -1.32
CA SER A 932 15.25 7.92 -2.05
C SER A 932 13.87 7.61 -1.46
N GLU A 933 13.12 6.76 -2.15
CA GLU A 933 11.83 6.26 -1.69
C GLU A 933 11.53 4.88 -2.27
N TRP A 934 10.67 4.14 -1.56
CA TRP A 934 9.85 3.09 -2.13
C TRP A 934 8.53 3.73 -2.56
N GLY A 935 8.46 4.12 -3.83
CA GLY A 935 7.31 4.81 -4.43
C GLY A 935 6.44 3.88 -5.27
N GLU A 936 5.57 4.46 -6.08
CA GLU A 936 4.83 3.72 -7.09
C GLU A 936 5.78 3.18 -8.16
N GLY A 937 5.72 1.86 -8.44
CA GLY A 937 6.64 1.21 -9.37
C GLY A 937 8.05 0.99 -8.81
N THR A 938 8.35 1.43 -7.58
CA THR A 938 9.66 1.23 -6.93
C THR A 938 9.58 0.55 -5.56
N ASN A 939 8.41 0.04 -5.19
CA ASN A 939 8.15 -0.73 -3.97
C ASN A 939 8.13 -2.24 -4.26
N GLY A 940 9.23 -2.76 -4.82
CA GLY A 940 9.35 -4.13 -5.33
C GLY A 940 9.28 -5.25 -4.28
N GLY A 941 9.49 -4.90 -3.01
CA GLY A 941 9.47 -5.79 -1.84
C GLY A 941 10.74 -6.60 -1.66
N ASN A 942 10.67 -7.79 -1.07
CA ASN A 942 11.86 -8.57 -0.73
C ASN A 942 12.31 -9.54 -1.87
N PRO A 943 13.54 -10.08 -1.84
CA PRO A 943 14.10 -10.92 -2.92
C PRO A 943 13.39 -12.24 -3.24
N THR A 944 12.39 -12.64 -2.46
CA THR A 944 11.54 -13.80 -2.79
C THR A 944 10.44 -13.45 -3.80
N LEU A 945 10.29 -12.16 -4.10
CA LEU A 945 9.32 -11.62 -5.06
C LEU A 945 10.01 -11.31 -6.40
N VAL A 946 9.35 -11.61 -7.51
CA VAL A 946 9.79 -11.24 -8.86
C VAL A 946 9.94 -9.72 -8.98
N THR A 947 9.03 -8.97 -8.38
CA THR A 947 9.03 -7.51 -8.38
C THR A 947 10.20 -6.90 -7.62
N TRP A 948 11.03 -7.68 -6.92
CA TRP A 948 12.18 -7.18 -6.17
C TRP A 948 13.12 -6.31 -7.01
N ARG A 949 13.28 -6.64 -8.31
CA ARG A 949 14.11 -5.86 -9.25
C ARG A 949 13.58 -4.46 -9.56
N GLU A 950 12.35 -4.15 -9.15
CA GLU A 950 11.75 -2.82 -9.29
C GLU A 950 12.13 -1.88 -8.13
N ASN A 951 12.67 -2.39 -7.02
CA ASN A 951 13.18 -1.52 -5.95
C ASN A 951 14.27 -0.56 -6.47
N PRO A 952 14.54 0.56 -5.77
CA PRO A 952 15.68 1.41 -6.10
C PRO A 952 16.99 0.60 -6.15
N LEU A 953 17.62 0.58 -7.32
CA LEU A 953 18.86 -0.17 -7.58
C LEU A 953 20.05 0.79 -7.52
N TYR A 954 21.07 0.48 -6.71
CA TYR A 954 22.31 1.26 -6.64
C TYR A 954 23.47 0.43 -7.14
N VAL A 955 24.05 0.85 -8.27
CA VAL A 955 25.18 0.19 -8.91
C VAL A 955 26.46 0.46 -8.10
N VAL A 956 27.10 -0.61 -7.66
CA VAL A 956 28.36 -0.59 -6.90
C VAL A 956 29.44 -1.28 -7.71
N ARG A 957 30.48 -0.56 -8.12
CA ARG A 957 31.60 -1.14 -8.86
C ARG A 957 32.87 -1.13 -8.03
N ASN A 958 33.42 -2.31 -7.72
CA ASN A 958 34.73 -2.45 -7.10
C ASN A 958 35.78 -2.73 -8.18
N ASN A 959 36.70 -1.79 -8.40
CA ASN A 959 37.80 -1.93 -9.38
C ASN A 959 39.11 -2.42 -8.74
N SER A 960 39.07 -2.83 -7.47
CA SER A 960 40.21 -3.41 -6.75
C SER A 960 40.35 -4.91 -7.04
N GLU A 961 41.59 -5.40 -6.93
CA GLU A 961 41.89 -6.84 -6.88
C GLU A 961 41.52 -7.48 -5.53
N GLU A 962 41.21 -6.66 -4.53
CA GLU A 962 40.79 -7.08 -3.19
C GLU A 962 39.31 -6.78 -2.93
N PRO A 963 38.62 -7.58 -2.10
CA PRO A 963 37.28 -7.22 -1.63
C PRO A 963 37.35 -5.92 -0.81
N LEU A 964 36.43 -5.00 -1.07
CA LEU A 964 36.29 -3.76 -0.31
C LEU A 964 35.01 -3.79 0.51
N GLN A 965 35.01 -3.10 1.65
CA GLN A 965 33.85 -3.04 2.54
C GLN A 965 33.29 -1.62 2.61
N ILE A 966 31.97 -1.52 2.63
CA ILE A 966 31.25 -0.31 3.01
C ILE A 966 30.34 -0.60 4.19
N MET A 967 30.13 0.41 5.02
CA MET A 967 29.00 0.42 5.92
C MET A 967 27.85 1.10 5.20
N ALA A 968 26.74 0.39 4.99
CA ALA A 968 25.56 0.93 4.31
C ALA A 968 24.37 0.92 5.27
N MET A 969 23.52 1.94 5.19
CA MET A 969 22.41 2.13 6.11
C MET A 969 21.18 2.72 5.41
N ILE A 970 20.02 2.16 5.71
CA ILE A 970 18.72 2.77 5.40
C ILE A 970 18.30 3.59 6.61
N GLY A 971 18.12 4.89 6.45
CA GLY A 971 17.53 5.77 7.46
C GLY A 971 16.10 6.13 7.09
N GLN A 972 15.14 5.87 7.97
CA GLN A 972 13.74 6.26 7.83
C GLN A 972 13.50 7.60 8.55
N PRO A 973 12.55 8.43 8.10
CA PRO A 973 12.21 9.65 8.81
C PRO A 973 11.77 9.36 10.25
N ASP A 974 12.28 10.15 11.20
CA ASP A 974 11.91 10.03 12.61
C ASP A 974 10.41 10.30 12.81
N GLN A 975 9.73 9.40 13.52
CA GLN A 975 8.29 9.51 13.77
C GLN A 975 7.96 9.85 15.22
N ARG A 976 8.95 10.04 16.11
CA ARG A 976 8.70 10.27 17.54
C ARG A 976 8.07 11.62 17.83
N HIS A 977 8.33 12.61 16.98
CA HIS A 977 7.56 13.85 17.01
C HIS A 977 6.06 13.61 16.72
N LYS A 978 5.59 12.45 16.28
CA LYS A 978 4.14 12.21 16.18
C LYS A 978 3.54 11.81 17.53
N LEU A 979 4.34 11.24 18.44
CA LEU A 979 3.88 10.77 19.75
C LEU A 979 3.37 11.92 20.64
N HIS A 980 3.89 13.15 20.46
CA HIS A 980 3.35 14.30 21.19
C HIS A 980 1.93 14.69 20.75
N LEU A 981 1.59 14.49 19.46
CA LEU A 981 0.24 14.68 18.94
C LEU A 981 -0.62 13.42 19.15
N LEU A 982 0.00 12.24 19.28
CA LEU A 982 -0.68 10.95 19.20
C LEU A 982 -0.04 9.97 20.20
N PRO A 983 -0.30 10.13 21.52
CA PRO A 983 0.42 9.38 22.55
C PRO A 983 0.20 7.86 22.53
N GLN A 984 -0.91 7.40 21.93
CA GLN A 984 -1.23 5.98 21.80
C GLN A 984 -0.74 5.36 20.47
N GLN A 985 -0.08 6.13 19.60
CA GLN A 985 0.43 5.60 18.35
C GLN A 985 1.72 4.80 18.59
N GLU A 986 1.76 3.55 18.13
CA GLU A 986 3.01 2.82 17.99
C GLU A 986 3.83 3.38 16.82
N LEU A 987 5.16 3.39 16.96
CA LEU A 987 6.07 3.81 15.90
C LEU A 987 6.00 2.82 14.73
N ASP A 988 5.54 3.29 13.56
CA ASP A 988 5.32 2.46 12.37
C ASP A 988 6.49 2.61 11.38
N TYR A 989 7.65 2.05 11.73
CA TYR A 989 8.81 1.95 10.84
C TYR A 989 8.65 0.76 9.90
N ILE A 990 8.90 0.94 8.60
CA ILE A 990 8.80 -0.15 7.63
C ILE A 990 9.88 -1.19 7.96
N GLN A 991 9.46 -2.46 8.02
CA GLN A 991 10.39 -3.57 8.08
C GLN A 991 11.20 -3.63 6.78
N CYS A 992 12.50 -3.30 6.85
CA CYS A 992 13.33 -3.16 5.66
C CYS A 992 14.74 -3.74 5.86
N GLY A 993 15.42 -4.03 4.74
CA GLY A 993 16.77 -4.60 4.74
C GLY A 993 17.56 -4.28 3.49
N LEU A 994 18.89 -4.41 3.58
CA LEU A 994 19.82 -4.20 2.48
C LEU A 994 20.26 -5.53 1.87
N VAL A 995 20.24 -5.61 0.54
CA VAL A 995 20.68 -6.78 -0.22
C VAL A 995 21.74 -6.37 -1.23
N LEU A 996 22.84 -7.12 -1.33
CA LEU A 996 23.85 -6.94 -2.39
C LEU A 996 23.76 -8.10 -3.37
N SER A 997 23.59 -7.76 -4.65
CA SER A 997 23.54 -8.73 -5.75
C SER A 997 24.70 -8.51 -6.71
N GLN A 998 25.50 -9.54 -6.95
CA GLN A 998 26.66 -9.49 -7.86
C GLN A 998 26.24 -9.93 -9.26
N CYS A 999 26.64 -9.16 -10.27
CA CYS A 999 26.51 -9.55 -11.68
C CYS A 999 27.40 -10.77 -11.97
N THR A 1000 26.84 -11.81 -12.59
CA THR A 1000 27.59 -13.04 -12.95
C THR A 1000 28.06 -13.03 -14.40
N SER A 1001 27.60 -12.08 -15.21
CA SER A 1001 27.98 -11.91 -16.62
C SER A 1001 29.35 -11.22 -16.73
N SER A 1002 30.13 -11.56 -17.77
CA SER A 1002 31.38 -10.86 -18.10
C SER A 1002 31.16 -9.48 -18.73
N SER A 1003 29.97 -9.18 -19.27
CA SER A 1003 29.70 -7.92 -19.95
C SER A 1003 29.69 -6.71 -19.01
N HIS A 1004 29.45 -6.91 -17.71
CA HIS A 1004 29.32 -5.85 -16.68
C HIS A 1004 28.45 -4.66 -17.15
N LEU A 1005 27.42 -4.91 -17.97
CA LEU A 1005 26.44 -3.90 -18.39
C LEU A 1005 25.46 -3.62 -17.26
N ALA A 1006 25.20 -2.34 -16.99
CA ALA A 1006 24.26 -1.96 -15.95
C ALA A 1006 22.81 -2.22 -16.40
N THR A 1007 22.01 -2.92 -15.58
CA THR A 1007 20.65 -3.33 -15.92
C THR A 1007 19.67 -3.26 -14.76
N TYR A 1008 18.39 -3.07 -15.09
CA TYR A 1008 17.26 -3.25 -14.18
C TYR A 1008 16.80 -4.72 -14.12
N LEU A 1009 17.25 -5.58 -15.06
CA LEU A 1009 16.96 -7.01 -15.07
C LEU A 1009 17.90 -7.77 -14.12
N VAL A 1010 17.85 -7.42 -12.84
CA VAL A 1010 18.58 -8.11 -11.76
C VAL A 1010 17.83 -9.41 -11.42
N THR A 1011 18.05 -10.44 -12.22
CA THR A 1011 17.35 -11.74 -12.15
C THR A 1011 18.26 -12.85 -11.60
N GLY A 1012 17.67 -13.95 -11.10
CA GLY A 1012 18.41 -15.02 -10.42
C GLY A 1012 19.41 -15.79 -11.30
N ASN A 1013 19.30 -15.73 -12.63
CA ASN A 1013 20.24 -16.39 -13.54
C ASN A 1013 21.47 -15.53 -13.88
N ASN A 1014 21.33 -14.20 -13.92
CA ASN A 1014 22.40 -13.26 -14.31
C ASN A 1014 22.98 -12.47 -13.13
N HIS A 1015 22.39 -12.59 -11.95
CA HIS A 1015 22.90 -12.04 -10.71
C HIS A 1015 22.80 -13.05 -9.57
N ARG A 1016 23.75 -12.97 -8.63
CA ARG A 1016 23.79 -13.79 -7.43
C ARG A 1016 23.76 -12.89 -6.20
N ILE A 1017 22.83 -13.14 -5.28
CA ILE A 1017 22.84 -12.48 -3.97
C ILE A 1017 24.10 -12.92 -3.21
N VAL A 1018 24.93 -11.94 -2.85
CA VAL A 1018 26.18 -12.13 -2.10
C VAL A 1018 26.11 -11.55 -0.68
N HIS A 1019 25.16 -10.65 -0.42
CA HIS A 1019 24.84 -10.15 0.91
C HIS A 1019 23.32 -10.06 1.07
N LYS A 1020 22.80 -10.49 2.23
CA LYS A 1020 21.39 -10.32 2.59
C LYS A 1020 21.31 -9.90 4.06
N GLY A 1021 21.00 -8.63 4.29
CA GLY A 1021 20.75 -8.10 5.62
C GLY A 1021 19.45 -8.64 6.23
N LEU A 1022 19.34 -8.48 7.55
CA LEU A 1022 18.09 -8.72 8.27
C LEU A 1022 17.07 -7.66 7.90
N PHE A 1023 15.80 -8.07 7.85
CA PHE A 1023 14.67 -7.17 7.64
C PHE A 1023 14.12 -6.79 9.02
N ILE A 1024 14.33 -5.54 9.43
CA ILE A 1024 13.98 -5.02 10.76
C ILE A 1024 13.16 -3.73 10.64
N ASP A 1025 12.27 -3.52 11.60
CA ASP A 1025 11.35 -2.39 11.76
C ASP A 1025 11.97 -1.32 12.67
N SER A 1026 13.11 -0.77 12.22
CA SER A 1026 13.87 0.23 12.98
C SER A 1026 14.07 1.51 12.17
N ARG A 1027 14.22 2.64 12.86
CA ARG A 1027 14.47 3.95 12.24
C ARG A 1027 15.72 3.91 11.36
N GLU A 1028 16.79 3.28 11.83
CA GLU A 1028 17.99 2.99 11.07
C GLU A 1028 18.18 1.48 10.88
N SER A 1029 18.62 1.03 9.71
CA SER A 1029 19.01 -0.36 9.46
C SER A 1029 20.34 -0.40 8.72
N ALA A 1030 21.42 -0.80 9.42
CA ALA A 1030 22.78 -0.77 8.91
C ALA A 1030 23.41 -2.16 8.72
N ASN A 1031 24.24 -2.30 7.70
CA ASN A 1031 24.96 -3.51 7.37
C ASN A 1031 26.42 -3.21 6.97
N LEU A 1032 27.34 -4.06 7.43
CA LEU A 1032 28.66 -4.17 6.83
C LEU A 1032 28.51 -4.97 5.53
N VAL A 1033 28.73 -4.32 4.40
CA VAL A 1033 28.57 -4.91 3.08
C VAL A 1033 29.96 -5.11 2.47
N THR A 1034 30.31 -6.37 2.23
CA THR A 1034 31.56 -6.72 1.54
C THR A 1034 31.30 -6.86 0.04
N VAL A 1035 31.96 -6.01 -0.76
CA VAL A 1035 31.87 -5.99 -2.21
C VAL A 1035 33.03 -6.80 -2.79
N PRO A 1036 32.76 -7.88 -3.56
CA PRO A 1036 33.80 -8.73 -4.15
C PRO A 1036 34.82 -7.95 -5.02
N PRO A 1037 36.04 -8.48 -5.21
CA PRO A 1037 37.04 -7.86 -6.09
C PRO A 1037 36.58 -7.87 -7.56
N ASN A 1038 36.99 -6.84 -8.32
CA ASN A 1038 36.74 -6.70 -9.75
C ASN A 1038 35.27 -6.94 -10.18
N SER A 1039 34.31 -6.57 -9.33
CA SER A 1039 32.89 -6.91 -9.51
C SER A 1039 32.00 -5.72 -9.78
N LEU A 1040 30.93 -5.97 -10.53
CA LEU A 1040 29.76 -5.09 -10.61
C LEU A 1040 28.65 -5.67 -9.72
N CYS A 1041 28.15 -4.89 -8.78
CA CYS A 1041 27.11 -5.26 -7.84
C CYS A 1041 25.96 -4.25 -7.82
N TYR A 1042 24.87 -4.65 -7.19
CA TYR A 1042 23.67 -3.86 -6.97
C TYR A 1042 23.33 -3.90 -5.49
N LEU A 1043 23.42 -2.75 -4.82
CA LEU A 1043 22.91 -2.56 -3.48
C LEU A 1043 21.43 -2.16 -3.59
N VAL A 1044 20.55 -2.94 -2.95
CA VAL A 1044 19.10 -2.83 -3.12
C VAL A 1044 18.41 -2.68 -1.75
N PRO A 1045 18.10 -1.44 -1.34
CA PRO A 1045 17.22 -1.18 -0.19
C PRO A 1045 15.82 -1.74 -0.47
N SER A 1046 15.37 -2.67 0.36
CA SER A 1046 14.15 -3.44 0.12
C SER A 1046 13.22 -3.35 1.32
N ALA A 1047 11.96 -2.97 1.11
CA ALA A 1047 10.90 -3.22 2.08
C ALA A 1047 10.59 -4.73 2.14
N MET A 1048 10.10 -5.22 3.29
CA MET A 1048 9.74 -6.63 3.43
C MET A 1048 8.60 -7.00 2.47
N PHE A 1049 7.63 -6.12 2.28
CA PHE A 1049 6.53 -6.26 1.33
C PHE A 1049 6.53 -5.06 0.36
N ARG A 1050 5.36 -4.64 -0.16
CA ARG A 1050 5.26 -3.53 -1.13
C ARG A 1050 4.87 -2.21 -0.48
N GLU A 1051 5.31 -1.98 0.76
CA GLU A 1051 5.05 -0.72 1.48
C GLU A 1051 5.71 0.47 0.77
N LYS A 1052 5.17 1.67 1.01
CA LYS A 1052 5.68 2.91 0.44
C LYS A 1052 6.17 3.84 1.56
N SER A 1053 7.40 4.34 1.45
CA SER A 1053 7.96 5.37 2.33
C SER A 1053 9.20 6.00 1.73
N LYS A 1054 9.56 7.17 2.24
CA LYS A 1054 10.83 7.85 1.98
C LYS A 1054 11.93 7.26 2.85
N PHE A 1055 13.16 7.25 2.35
CA PHE A 1055 14.34 6.85 3.12
C PHE A 1055 15.61 7.53 2.62
N LEU A 1056 16.60 7.65 3.50
CA LEU A 1056 17.94 8.10 3.19
C LEU A 1056 18.85 6.86 3.10
N LEU A 1057 19.37 6.55 1.91
CA LEU A 1057 20.43 5.55 1.80
C LEU A 1057 21.76 6.23 2.11
N SER A 1058 22.40 5.85 3.21
CA SER A 1058 23.70 6.37 3.62
C SER A 1058 24.77 5.30 3.51
N TYR A 1059 25.99 5.68 3.16
CA TYR A 1059 27.13 4.76 3.22
C TYR A 1059 28.46 5.46 3.56
N TRP A 1060 29.37 4.68 4.14
CA TRP A 1060 30.72 5.10 4.50
C TRP A 1060 31.74 4.09 3.98
N TYR A 1061 32.86 4.59 3.47
CA TYR A 1061 34.03 3.77 3.16
C TYR A 1061 34.75 3.40 4.46
N GLN A 1062 35.40 2.23 4.49
CA GLN A 1062 36.23 1.87 5.64
C GLN A 1062 37.54 2.69 5.66
N LYS A 1063 38.15 2.92 4.49
CA LYS A 1063 39.36 3.75 4.34
C LYS A 1063 39.12 4.85 3.31
N PRO A 1064 39.67 6.07 3.51
CA PRO A 1064 39.56 7.15 2.52
C PRO A 1064 40.11 6.80 1.13
N ALA A 1065 41.04 5.84 1.04
CA ALA A 1065 41.59 5.38 -0.23
C ALA A 1065 40.60 4.55 -1.08
N ASP A 1066 39.62 3.92 -0.44
CA ASP A 1066 38.67 3.01 -1.09
C ASP A 1066 37.71 3.75 -2.03
N GLU A 1067 37.43 5.03 -1.75
CA GLU A 1067 36.60 5.92 -2.58
C GLU A 1067 37.14 6.05 -4.03
N LYS A 1068 38.45 5.91 -4.22
CA LYS A 1068 39.06 5.95 -5.56
C LYS A 1068 38.87 4.66 -6.34
N GLN A 1069 38.62 3.54 -5.65
CA GLN A 1069 38.53 2.20 -6.24
C GLN A 1069 37.08 1.71 -6.35
N MET A 1070 36.19 2.21 -5.50
CA MET A 1070 34.78 1.84 -5.44
C MET A 1070 33.88 3.06 -5.50
N LYS A 1071 32.82 2.99 -6.30
CA LYS A 1071 31.81 4.05 -6.42
C LYS A 1071 30.41 3.47 -6.45
N LEU A 1072 29.47 4.25 -5.90
CA LEU A 1072 28.04 3.95 -5.87
C LEU A 1072 27.28 5.02 -6.65
N VAL A 1073 26.37 4.59 -7.52
CA VAL A 1073 25.44 5.46 -8.25
C VAL A 1073 24.06 4.81 -8.31
N ARG A 1074 22.98 5.58 -8.26
CA ARG A 1074 21.65 5.02 -8.53
C ARG A 1074 21.58 4.62 -10.00
N LEU A 1075 21.00 3.45 -10.28
CA LEU A 1075 20.84 2.95 -11.63
C LEU A 1075 20.02 3.95 -12.47
N ASN A 1076 20.59 4.32 -13.62
CA ASN A 1076 19.90 5.02 -14.68
C ASN A 1076 20.28 4.33 -15.99
N VAL A 1077 19.29 3.73 -16.67
CA VAL A 1077 19.49 3.00 -17.93
C VAL A 1077 18.76 3.70 -19.05
N ASP A 1078 19.42 3.86 -20.18
CA ASP A 1078 18.90 4.55 -21.36
C ASP A 1078 18.22 3.55 -22.31
N VAL A 1079 17.31 2.73 -21.78
CA VAL A 1079 16.58 1.72 -22.57
C VAL A 1079 15.09 1.98 -22.50
N ALA A 1080 14.39 1.78 -23.61
CA ALA A 1080 12.98 2.08 -23.77
C ALA A 1080 12.10 1.00 -23.11
N ARG A 1081 12.12 0.94 -21.76
CA ARG A 1081 11.35 -0.03 -20.96
C ARG A 1081 9.84 -0.02 -21.26
N HIS A 1082 9.34 1.07 -21.82
CA HIS A 1082 7.95 1.28 -22.21
C HIS A 1082 7.63 0.75 -23.63
N LEU A 1083 8.63 0.30 -24.39
CA LEU A 1083 8.52 -0.24 -25.75
C LEU A 1083 9.18 -1.64 -25.89
N PRO A 1084 8.76 -2.65 -25.12
CA PRO A 1084 9.30 -4.00 -25.29
C PRO A 1084 8.75 -4.67 -26.56
N ALA A 1085 9.63 -5.33 -27.33
CA ALA A 1085 9.22 -6.37 -28.24
C ALA A 1085 8.99 -7.65 -27.41
N ILE A 1086 7.78 -8.21 -27.42
CA ILE A 1086 7.44 -9.42 -26.66
C ILE A 1086 7.06 -10.55 -27.61
N GLU A 1087 7.27 -11.80 -27.22
CA GLU A 1087 6.76 -13.00 -27.89
C GLU A 1087 6.28 -13.99 -26.81
N HIS A 1088 5.16 -14.68 -27.03
CA HIS A 1088 4.70 -15.75 -26.13
C HIS A 1088 5.02 -17.13 -26.71
N LEU A 1089 5.46 -18.03 -25.85
CA LEU A 1089 5.91 -19.38 -26.18
C LEU A 1089 5.13 -20.41 -25.36
N GLU A 1090 4.79 -21.54 -25.96
CA GLU A 1090 4.29 -22.72 -25.24
C GLU A 1090 5.32 -23.84 -25.34
N LEU A 1091 6.04 -24.10 -24.25
CA LEU A 1091 7.01 -25.20 -24.18
C LEU A 1091 6.41 -26.40 -23.47
N ARG A 1092 6.75 -27.62 -23.90
CA ARG A 1092 6.54 -28.85 -23.14
C ARG A 1092 7.87 -29.46 -22.72
N SER A 1093 7.77 -30.47 -21.85
CA SER A 1093 8.94 -31.22 -21.38
C SER A 1093 9.76 -31.77 -22.56
N ARG A 1094 11.07 -31.46 -22.58
CA ARG A 1094 12.07 -31.75 -23.62
C ARG A 1094 11.90 -31.00 -24.94
N GLU A 1095 11.07 -29.97 -24.98
CA GLU A 1095 10.92 -29.11 -26.16
C GLU A 1095 11.85 -27.91 -26.12
N LYS A 1096 11.98 -27.29 -27.29
CA LYS A 1096 12.67 -26.01 -27.49
C LYS A 1096 11.91 -25.22 -28.55
N ASP A 1097 11.95 -23.91 -28.44
CA ASP A 1097 11.37 -23.00 -29.42
C ASP A 1097 12.37 -21.90 -29.78
N ARG A 1098 12.14 -21.20 -30.88
CA ARG A 1098 13.01 -20.15 -31.42
C ARG A 1098 12.20 -18.87 -31.66
N VAL A 1099 12.71 -17.75 -31.16
CA VAL A 1099 12.19 -16.40 -31.42
C VAL A 1099 13.25 -15.61 -32.16
N ASP A 1100 12.96 -15.12 -33.35
CA ASP A 1100 13.86 -14.24 -34.08
C ASP A 1100 13.41 -12.78 -33.90
N PHE A 1101 14.37 -11.87 -33.76
CA PHE A 1101 14.11 -10.43 -33.64
C PHE A 1101 15.11 -9.62 -34.46
N LEU A 1102 14.71 -8.41 -34.83
CA LEU A 1102 15.52 -7.46 -35.59
C LEU A 1102 15.93 -6.30 -34.69
N VAL A 1103 17.11 -5.76 -34.95
CA VAL A 1103 17.65 -4.57 -34.29
C VAL A 1103 18.15 -3.63 -35.38
N ASP A 1104 17.66 -2.39 -35.39
CA ASP A 1104 17.94 -1.45 -36.48
C ASP A 1104 19.26 -0.67 -36.31
N VAL A 1105 19.71 -0.48 -35.06
CA VAL A 1105 21.00 0.15 -34.73
C VAL A 1105 21.73 -0.61 -33.62
N PRO A 1106 23.07 -0.55 -33.54
CA PRO A 1106 23.81 -1.14 -32.42
C PRO A 1106 23.25 -0.66 -31.06
N THR A 1107 22.93 -1.59 -30.16
CA THR A 1107 22.22 -1.30 -28.91
C THR A 1107 22.66 -2.24 -27.79
N ASP A 1108 22.59 -1.75 -26.55
CA ASP A 1108 22.48 -2.64 -25.40
C ASP A 1108 21.07 -3.22 -25.38
N ILE A 1109 20.97 -4.56 -25.32
CA ILE A 1109 19.70 -5.28 -25.33
C ILE A 1109 19.45 -5.92 -23.97
N HIS A 1110 18.22 -5.80 -23.50
CA HIS A 1110 17.72 -6.30 -22.23
C HIS A 1110 16.58 -7.29 -22.52
N ILE A 1111 16.85 -8.57 -22.34
CA ILE A 1111 15.94 -9.65 -22.73
C ILE A 1111 15.48 -10.37 -21.47
N LEU A 1112 14.18 -10.55 -21.29
CA LEU A 1112 13.57 -11.22 -20.15
C LEU A 1112 12.70 -12.38 -20.62
N LEU A 1113 12.98 -13.60 -20.15
CA LEU A 1113 12.09 -14.76 -20.30
C LEU A 1113 11.37 -15.00 -18.98
N GLN A 1114 10.04 -14.95 -18.98
CA GLN A 1114 9.18 -15.14 -17.83
C GLN A 1114 8.31 -16.39 -18.02
N GLN A 1115 8.24 -17.26 -17.01
CA GLN A 1115 7.24 -18.33 -16.95
C GLN A 1115 5.90 -17.75 -16.49
N GLU A 1116 4.83 -17.97 -17.23
CA GLU A 1116 3.50 -17.43 -16.92
C GLU A 1116 2.63 -18.42 -16.13
N LYS A 1117 3.06 -19.68 -16.04
CA LYS A 1117 2.34 -20.75 -15.37
C LYS A 1117 2.16 -20.47 -13.86
N PRO A 1118 0.94 -20.42 -13.31
CA PRO A 1118 0.75 -20.16 -11.87
C PRO A 1118 1.47 -21.19 -10.99
N PHE A 1119 2.31 -20.72 -10.08
CA PHE A 1119 2.96 -21.56 -9.06
C PHE A 1119 3.28 -20.71 -7.83
N ARG A 1120 2.91 -21.19 -6.64
CA ARG A 1120 3.20 -20.55 -5.35
C ARG A 1120 4.15 -21.43 -4.55
N SER A 1121 5.29 -20.88 -4.14
CA SER A 1121 6.22 -21.60 -3.27
C SER A 1121 5.64 -21.78 -1.86
N SER A 1122 6.09 -22.81 -1.14
CA SER A 1122 5.71 -23.05 0.26
C SER A 1122 6.04 -21.89 1.20
N ASN A 1123 7.02 -21.06 0.83
CA ASN A 1123 7.52 -19.95 1.64
C ASN A 1123 6.85 -18.61 1.28
N GLY A 1124 5.87 -18.60 0.36
CA GLY A 1124 5.08 -17.42 0.01
C GLY A 1124 5.64 -16.51 -1.08
N GLY A 1125 6.82 -16.81 -1.64
CA GLY A 1125 7.42 -16.06 -2.76
C GLY A 1125 7.00 -16.57 -4.15
N ASP A 1126 7.14 -15.73 -5.18
CA ASP A 1126 6.81 -15.99 -6.59
C ASP A 1126 8.03 -15.99 -7.53
N ALA A 1127 9.24 -15.71 -7.02
CA ALA A 1127 10.49 -15.70 -7.81
C ALA A 1127 10.93 -17.07 -8.36
N MET A 1128 10.35 -18.15 -7.83
CA MET A 1128 10.58 -19.53 -8.27
C MET A 1128 9.33 -20.09 -8.98
N ALA A 1129 9.55 -20.95 -9.96
CA ALA A 1129 8.54 -21.74 -10.64
C ALA A 1129 8.82 -23.26 -10.45
N GLU A 1130 7.95 -24.12 -10.97
CA GLU A 1130 8.15 -25.58 -10.93
C GLU A 1130 8.96 -26.12 -12.12
N ASP A 1131 8.81 -25.48 -13.29
CA ASP A 1131 9.36 -25.96 -14.56
C ASP A 1131 10.77 -25.39 -14.81
N PHE A 1132 11.61 -26.19 -15.44
CA PHE A 1132 13.00 -25.86 -15.72
C PHE A 1132 13.12 -25.41 -17.16
N ILE A 1133 13.50 -24.14 -17.35
CA ILE A 1133 13.65 -23.52 -18.67
C ILE A 1133 15.06 -22.93 -18.81
N GLY A 1134 15.46 -22.64 -20.05
CA GLY A 1134 16.70 -21.93 -20.34
C GLY A 1134 16.59 -21.13 -21.62
N ILE A 1135 17.32 -20.02 -21.71
CA ILE A 1135 17.33 -19.11 -22.85
C ILE A 1135 18.75 -18.86 -23.36
N TYR A 1136 18.91 -18.81 -24.69
CA TYR A 1136 20.17 -18.63 -25.38
C TYR A 1136 20.02 -17.65 -26.54
N LEU A 1137 20.93 -16.69 -26.66
CA LEU A 1137 20.99 -15.66 -27.69
C LEU A 1137 22.00 -16.04 -28.78
N TYR A 1138 21.62 -15.84 -30.04
CA TYR A 1138 22.39 -16.14 -31.24
C TYR A 1138 22.46 -14.91 -32.17
N ASP A 1139 23.56 -14.79 -32.92
CA ASP A 1139 23.72 -13.78 -33.97
C ASP A 1139 23.03 -14.20 -35.28
N GLY A 1140 23.10 -13.33 -36.29
CA GLY A 1140 22.53 -13.58 -37.61
C GLY A 1140 23.16 -14.73 -38.39
N GLU A 1141 24.29 -15.29 -37.92
CA GLU A 1141 24.93 -16.49 -38.47
C GLU A 1141 24.61 -17.76 -37.64
N ASP A 1142 23.60 -17.70 -36.76
CA ASP A 1142 23.21 -18.76 -35.81
C ASP A 1142 24.36 -19.20 -34.88
N LYS A 1143 25.34 -18.32 -34.61
CA LYS A 1143 26.37 -18.56 -33.58
C LYS A 1143 25.87 -18.07 -32.23
N ARG A 1144 26.03 -18.91 -31.20
CA ARG A 1144 25.62 -18.57 -29.83
C ARG A 1144 26.49 -17.45 -29.27
N ILE A 1145 25.87 -16.33 -28.92
CA ILE A 1145 26.50 -15.15 -28.31
C ILE A 1145 26.50 -15.29 -26.78
N GLN A 1146 25.33 -15.57 -26.20
CA GLN A 1146 25.14 -15.61 -24.74
C GLN A 1146 24.00 -16.59 -24.39
N GLY A 1147 23.86 -16.94 -23.11
CA GLY A 1147 22.75 -17.75 -22.63
C GLY A 1147 22.99 -18.26 -21.22
N VAL A 1148 22.00 -18.96 -20.68
CA VAL A 1148 22.15 -19.61 -19.38
C VAL A 1148 23.15 -20.76 -19.45
N THR A 1149 23.88 -21.02 -18.37
CA THR A 1149 24.80 -22.17 -18.27
C THR A 1149 24.05 -23.50 -18.17
N SER A 1150 22.90 -23.48 -17.49
CA SER A 1150 21.99 -24.61 -17.34
C SER A 1150 20.55 -24.10 -17.19
N ALA A 1151 19.58 -24.90 -17.62
CA ALA A 1151 18.18 -24.59 -17.34
C ALA A 1151 17.90 -24.62 -15.83
N THR A 1152 17.11 -23.67 -15.34
CA THR A 1152 16.71 -23.57 -13.92
C THR A 1152 15.21 -23.31 -13.81
N ASN A 1153 14.69 -23.35 -12.59
CA ASN A 1153 13.29 -23.06 -12.30
C ASN A 1153 13.07 -21.65 -11.75
N TYR A 1154 13.91 -20.69 -12.13
CA TYR A 1154 13.60 -19.28 -11.87
C TYR A 1154 12.36 -18.88 -12.67
N ARG A 1155 11.49 -18.09 -12.04
CA ARG A 1155 10.30 -17.52 -12.68
C ARG A 1155 10.67 -16.62 -13.86
N GLU A 1156 11.74 -15.86 -13.71
CA GLU A 1156 12.26 -14.91 -14.69
C GLU A 1156 13.75 -15.18 -14.96
N MET A 1157 14.17 -15.02 -16.22
CA MET A 1157 15.56 -15.12 -16.66
C MET A 1157 15.95 -13.96 -17.57
N GLY A 1158 16.96 -13.19 -17.18
CA GLY A 1158 17.46 -12.06 -17.95
C GLY A 1158 18.71 -12.39 -18.77
N ILE A 1159 18.79 -11.91 -20.02
CA ILE A 1159 20.02 -11.77 -20.81
C ILE A 1159 20.24 -10.27 -21.07
N VAL A 1160 21.45 -9.79 -20.78
CA VAL A 1160 21.85 -8.41 -21.09
C VAL A 1160 23.16 -8.44 -21.87
N HIS A 1161 23.16 -7.85 -23.06
CA HIS A 1161 24.28 -7.92 -24.00
C HIS A 1161 24.36 -6.68 -24.90
N HIS A 1162 25.56 -6.32 -25.36
CA HIS A 1162 25.73 -5.28 -26.36
C HIS A 1162 25.72 -5.90 -27.75
N LEU A 1163 24.76 -5.51 -28.60
CA LEU A 1163 24.68 -5.96 -29.99
C LEU A 1163 25.40 -4.94 -30.89
N PRO A 1164 26.57 -5.28 -31.46
CA PRO A 1164 27.45 -4.30 -32.11
C PRO A 1164 27.01 -3.91 -33.52
N ALA A 1165 26.03 -4.60 -34.09
CA ALA A 1165 25.58 -4.40 -35.46
C ALA A 1165 24.07 -4.51 -35.54
N SER A 1166 23.47 -3.76 -36.47
CA SER A 1166 22.10 -3.96 -36.87
C SER A 1166 21.94 -5.27 -37.62
N GLY A 1167 20.74 -5.87 -37.56
CA GLY A 1167 20.43 -7.12 -38.22
C GLY A 1167 19.56 -8.05 -37.39
N ARG A 1168 19.49 -9.30 -37.84
CA ARG A 1168 18.70 -10.35 -37.22
C ARG A 1168 19.49 -11.05 -36.11
N TYR A 1169 18.81 -11.28 -35.00
CA TYR A 1169 19.27 -12.08 -33.87
C TYR A 1169 18.19 -13.11 -33.52
N ALA A 1170 18.57 -14.15 -32.79
CA ALA A 1170 17.64 -15.20 -32.41
C ALA A 1170 17.80 -15.60 -30.95
N LEU A 1171 16.68 -15.93 -30.32
CA LEU A 1171 16.58 -16.54 -29.00
C LEU A 1171 16.13 -17.98 -29.18
N CYS A 1172 16.78 -18.89 -28.46
CA CYS A 1172 16.29 -20.25 -28.30
C CYS A 1172 15.87 -20.45 -26.85
N ALA A 1173 14.59 -20.70 -26.62
CA ALA A 1173 14.06 -21.12 -25.33
C ALA A 1173 13.99 -22.64 -25.28
N THR A 1174 14.34 -23.24 -24.15
CA THR A 1174 14.36 -24.70 -23.95
C THR A 1174 13.64 -25.06 -22.67
N CYS A 1175 12.88 -26.15 -22.64
CA CYS A 1175 12.26 -26.71 -21.44
C CYS A 1175 12.71 -28.16 -21.25
N PRO A 1176 13.90 -28.43 -20.69
CA PRO A 1176 14.36 -29.81 -20.47
C PRO A 1176 13.48 -30.61 -19.50
N ARG A 1177 12.78 -29.93 -18.57
CA ARG A 1177 11.86 -30.56 -17.61
C ARG A 1177 10.68 -29.65 -17.33
N GLY A 1178 9.50 -30.04 -17.79
CA GLY A 1178 8.24 -29.36 -17.48
C GLY A 1178 7.11 -30.35 -17.15
N ASN A 1179 6.10 -29.87 -16.44
CA ASN A 1179 4.86 -30.59 -16.11
C ASN A 1179 3.70 -30.06 -16.95
N GLY A 1180 3.37 -30.71 -18.07
CA GLY A 1180 2.36 -30.18 -19.00
C GLY A 1180 2.88 -29.02 -19.85
N VAL A 1181 1.99 -28.09 -20.20
CA VAL A 1181 2.33 -26.88 -20.99
C VAL A 1181 2.94 -25.83 -20.06
N VAL A 1182 4.05 -25.26 -20.49
CA VAL A 1182 4.80 -24.20 -19.79
C VAL A 1182 4.70 -22.94 -20.65
N PRO A 1183 3.65 -22.11 -20.45
CA PRO A 1183 3.54 -20.83 -21.11
C PRO A 1183 4.66 -19.91 -20.62
N CYS A 1184 5.37 -19.30 -21.56
CA CYS A 1184 6.44 -18.35 -21.31
C CYS A 1184 6.24 -17.08 -22.13
N LYS A 1185 6.76 -15.97 -21.64
CA LYS A 1185 6.77 -14.67 -22.29
C LYS A 1185 8.21 -14.19 -22.41
N VAL A 1186 8.62 -13.80 -23.61
CA VAL A 1186 9.95 -13.23 -23.90
C VAL A 1186 9.77 -11.75 -24.14
N GLU A 1187 10.43 -10.88 -23.39
CA GLU A 1187 10.48 -9.43 -23.63
C GLU A 1187 11.89 -9.04 -24.07
N VAL A 1188 12.01 -8.15 -25.06
CA VAL A 1188 13.26 -7.66 -25.64
C VAL A 1188 13.18 -6.15 -25.67
N VAL A 1189 14.12 -5.48 -24.99
CA VAL A 1189 14.15 -4.02 -24.83
C VAL A 1189 15.52 -3.49 -25.26
N GLY A 1190 15.53 -2.51 -26.16
CA GLY A 1190 16.72 -1.77 -26.58
C GLY A 1190 16.67 -0.29 -26.18
N VAL A 1191 17.64 0.49 -26.67
CA VAL A 1191 17.51 1.96 -26.68
C VAL A 1191 16.35 2.37 -27.60
N GLU A 1192 15.77 3.55 -27.41
CA GLU A 1192 14.56 3.97 -28.16
C GLU A 1192 14.75 3.98 -29.69
N SER A 1193 15.97 4.20 -30.18
CA SER A 1193 16.28 4.19 -31.61
C SER A 1193 16.52 2.81 -32.23
N ALA A 1194 16.61 1.75 -31.42
CA ALA A 1194 16.97 0.39 -31.83
C ALA A 1194 15.75 -0.51 -31.97
#